data_AF-A0A9D7KR93-F1
#
_entry.id   AF-A0A9D7KR93-F1
#
_cell.length_a   1.000
_cell.length_b   1.000
_cell.length_c   1.000
_cell.angle_alpha   90.00
_cell.angle_beta   90.00
_cell.angle_gamma   90.00
#
_symmetry.space_group_name_H-M   'P 1'
#
loop_
_entity.id
_entity.type
_entity.pdbx_description
1 polymer ?
#
loop_
_entity_poly.entity_id
_entity_poly.type
_entity_poly.pdbx_seq_one_letter_code
_entity_poly.pdbx_strand_id
1 'polypeptide(L)'
;MALFTGGKKLEKLTQDNEKLTKEVAKLKQLHDKLSRENGELRLEKGNLLIDIETLRSQLNTFMEKYVDVEELERRAEELKNEIAGLEAGPQTSFAPAVSLDDIAPALRAEIEELQSRKASLEREITTKEAYLEKLNQQFDMLEKATMQTPAVNSDSGLDLAELNSEQESLQEIILDLRRAKMELEDEITTLQSVKSDLSGSSYGMSAQTFESIIPQTDNDELITLKLSLEEKERQVRELENRVLEELADKNLEINALKSQLEEKDRKISSMGLDGISFGDTSEPELPAYLTGEETVVETQTKAADESELNDLISQKDLQIENLLETIASLHLEIESLQAEIDQLQSAPDLTDSETPESPVNEMMDYSVDKTVIKPELVTDLDDESVNVELDHQQFYESEEPAAPEFPEGFDPAQAEEFMTQFNEEMEHIKNLTQDYEALQVENANLAARLNEGELHLVEVNRILKEVEEENERLNSEVDKLLEELDTLKSAQSLQVEPVNVSASFDEKEQILNDYLSKREKLSTEISSLKAEADRLASLTKAQSDELDSVKEELEALNGQKSEAMTQLQQFEEKKTMINKELVSLEESRQSLTSEVESLGSNINNLESTSKVLEEKQLKTEELVLEALKSFNQEVVALREQQTKLRADILDKEREKSQKESEIERRDMELGDLKSEIKIAEKDLVNIKQHINSLKDEKDSLNKNLFELKDTEKRLNMIVQELKKNREGLKEENTELERKLSSMFNSFSKRHSELEERRASIEENIKLKQSELRETEEKSENANIALNRLKTDIQNLENQKNELVSSLERLKKIENEAHESNTEF
;
A
#
# COMPACT_ATOMS: atom_id res chain seq x y z
N MET A 1 -55.19 64.89 -34.56
CA MET A 1 -54.99 63.58 -33.87
C MET A 1 -53.54 63.11 -33.87
N ALA A 2 -52.80 63.14 -34.99
CA ALA A 2 -51.44 62.56 -35.08
C ALA A 2 -50.41 63.02 -34.00
N LEU A 3 -50.48 64.26 -33.52
CA LEU A 3 -49.60 64.76 -32.47
C LEU A 3 -49.82 64.09 -31.09
N PHE A 4 -51.04 63.65 -30.78
CA PHE A 4 -51.37 63.06 -29.48
C PHE A 4 -50.90 61.59 -29.36
N THR A 5 -50.82 60.88 -30.49
CA THR A 5 -50.23 59.54 -30.60
C THR A 5 -48.70 59.54 -30.54
N GLY A 6 -48.05 60.65 -30.93
CA GLY A 6 -46.60 60.82 -30.82
C GLY A 6 -46.14 60.92 -29.37
N GLY A 7 -46.80 61.76 -28.57
CA GLY A 7 -46.47 61.97 -27.15
C GLY A 7 -46.47 60.69 -26.32
N LYS A 8 -47.54 59.88 -26.41
CA LYS A 8 -47.62 58.60 -25.67
C LYS A 8 -46.59 57.56 -26.11
N LYS A 9 -46.16 57.57 -27.38
CA LYS A 9 -45.07 56.70 -27.87
C LYS A 9 -43.71 57.16 -27.32
N LEU A 10 -43.47 58.47 -27.30
CA LEU A 10 -42.24 59.05 -26.77
C LEU A 10 -42.12 58.81 -25.25
N GLU A 11 -43.19 59.06 -24.49
CA GLU A 11 -43.25 58.83 -23.05
C GLU A 11 -42.99 57.35 -22.69
N LYS A 12 -43.58 56.41 -23.45
CA LYS A 12 -43.27 54.98 -23.28
C LYS A 12 -41.82 54.65 -23.61
N LEU A 13 -41.26 55.17 -24.71
CA LEU A 13 -39.84 54.98 -25.06
C LEU A 13 -38.89 55.58 -24.00
N THR A 14 -39.26 56.67 -23.34
CA THR A 14 -38.49 57.24 -22.23
C THR A 14 -38.53 56.32 -21.00
N GLN A 15 -39.71 55.80 -20.63
CA GLN A 15 -39.84 54.84 -19.52
C GLN A 15 -39.11 53.52 -19.80
N ASP A 16 -39.18 53.01 -21.03
CA ASP A 16 -38.50 51.78 -21.43
C ASP A 16 -36.97 51.98 -21.45
N ASN A 17 -36.47 53.14 -21.90
CA ASN A 17 -35.05 53.51 -21.77
C ASN A 17 -34.59 53.68 -20.30
N GLU A 18 -35.42 54.26 -19.44
CA GLU A 18 -35.10 54.41 -18.01
C GLU A 18 -35.01 53.05 -17.30
N LYS A 19 -35.89 52.10 -17.67
CA LYS A 19 -35.80 50.70 -17.24
C LYS A 19 -34.53 50.02 -17.74
N LEU A 20 -34.24 50.11 -19.04
CA LEU A 20 -33.00 49.58 -19.64
C LEU A 20 -31.75 50.16 -18.97
N THR A 21 -31.74 51.46 -18.65
CA THR A 21 -30.62 52.10 -17.95
C THR A 21 -30.44 51.55 -16.53
N LYS A 22 -31.54 51.32 -15.80
CA LYS A 22 -31.52 50.69 -14.46
C LYS A 22 -31.11 49.22 -14.51
N GLU A 23 -31.48 48.50 -15.57
CA GLU A 23 -31.14 47.10 -15.79
C GLU A 23 -29.66 46.92 -16.19
N VAL A 24 -29.15 47.76 -17.08
CA VAL A 24 -27.71 47.85 -17.41
C VAL A 24 -26.88 48.24 -16.18
N ALA A 25 -27.37 49.16 -15.33
CA ALA A 25 -26.69 49.49 -14.07
C ALA A 25 -26.63 48.29 -13.10
N LYS A 26 -27.71 47.50 -12.99
CA LYS A 26 -27.73 46.25 -12.20
C LYS A 26 -26.79 45.19 -12.77
N LEU A 27 -26.78 44.99 -14.09
CA LEU A 27 -25.89 44.04 -14.76
C LEU A 27 -24.42 44.44 -14.57
N LYS A 28 -24.11 45.74 -14.63
CA LYS A 28 -22.77 46.24 -14.32
C LYS A 28 -22.39 46.00 -12.85
N GLN A 29 -23.30 46.28 -11.91
CA GLN A 29 -23.05 46.00 -10.50
C GLN A 29 -22.86 44.51 -10.20
N LEU A 30 -23.58 43.62 -10.89
CA LEU A 30 -23.40 42.17 -10.83
C LEU A 30 -22.04 41.76 -11.40
N HIS A 31 -21.66 42.28 -12.57
CA HIS A 31 -20.35 42.03 -13.18
C HIS A 31 -19.20 42.51 -12.28
N ASP A 32 -19.30 43.71 -11.73
CA ASP A 32 -18.30 44.28 -10.81
C ASP A 32 -18.21 43.47 -9.50
N LYS A 33 -19.30 42.84 -9.05
CA LYS A 33 -19.28 41.91 -7.90
C LYS A 33 -18.59 40.59 -8.27
N LEU A 34 -19.01 39.96 -9.38
CA LEU A 34 -18.43 38.72 -9.91
C LEU A 34 -16.93 38.87 -10.19
N SER A 35 -16.49 40.04 -10.64
CA SER A 35 -15.07 40.32 -10.89
C SER A 35 -14.24 40.51 -9.62
N ARG A 36 -14.84 40.87 -8.48
CA ARG A 36 -14.16 40.87 -7.16
C ARG A 36 -14.11 39.47 -6.58
N GLU A 37 -15.23 38.75 -6.64
CA GLU A 37 -15.38 37.37 -6.19
C GLU A 37 -14.39 36.44 -6.93
N ASN A 38 -14.21 36.61 -8.25
CA ASN A 38 -13.14 35.95 -9.01
C ASN A 38 -11.71 36.42 -8.67
N GLY A 39 -11.54 37.64 -8.13
CA GLY A 39 -10.25 38.14 -7.67
C GLY A 39 -9.87 37.54 -6.31
N GLU A 40 -10.84 37.47 -5.40
CA GLU A 40 -10.75 36.82 -4.09
C GLU A 40 -10.47 35.32 -4.26
N LEU A 41 -11.24 34.61 -5.11
CA LEU A 41 -10.99 33.19 -5.45
C LEU A 41 -9.63 32.94 -6.12
N ARG A 42 -9.08 33.93 -6.85
CA ARG A 42 -7.72 33.83 -7.44
C ARG A 42 -6.63 34.00 -6.38
N LEU A 43 -6.84 34.88 -5.39
CA LEU A 43 -5.93 35.05 -4.26
C LEU A 43 -5.98 33.82 -3.34
N GLU A 44 -7.17 33.32 -3.02
CA GLU A 44 -7.39 32.11 -2.23
C GLU A 44 -6.77 30.87 -2.91
N LYS A 45 -6.95 30.72 -4.24
CA LYS A 45 -6.24 29.68 -5.01
C LYS A 45 -4.72 29.87 -4.99
N GLY A 46 -4.23 31.10 -4.98
CA GLY A 46 -2.80 31.41 -4.87
C GLY A 46 -2.23 31.00 -3.51
N ASN A 47 -2.94 31.33 -2.43
CA ASN A 47 -2.57 30.93 -1.07
C ASN A 47 -2.59 29.40 -0.93
N LEU A 48 -3.66 28.73 -1.37
CA LEU A 48 -3.74 27.26 -1.36
C LEU A 48 -2.63 26.58 -2.18
N LEU A 49 -2.15 27.20 -3.26
CA LEU A 49 -0.99 26.70 -4.00
C LEU A 49 0.31 26.85 -3.19
N ILE A 50 0.51 27.98 -2.50
CA ILE A 50 1.64 28.20 -1.60
C ILE A 50 1.59 27.22 -0.41
N ASP A 51 0.42 26.95 0.14
CA ASP A 51 0.21 25.98 1.22
C ASP A 51 0.51 24.54 0.74
N ILE A 52 0.04 24.16 -0.45
CA ILE A 52 0.35 22.85 -1.06
C ILE A 52 1.85 22.71 -1.35
N GLU A 53 2.51 23.77 -1.79
CA GLU A 53 3.95 23.76 -2.09
C GLU A 53 4.79 23.73 -0.79
N THR A 54 4.31 24.39 0.27
CA THR A 54 4.87 24.31 1.63
C THR A 54 4.69 22.91 2.22
N LEU A 55 3.50 22.33 2.11
CA LEU A 55 3.22 20.94 2.52
C LEU A 55 4.01 19.92 1.70
N ARG A 56 4.24 20.15 0.40
CA ARG A 56 5.14 19.32 -0.42
C ARG A 56 6.59 19.43 0.01
N SER A 57 7.04 20.64 0.38
CA SER A 57 8.39 20.85 0.92
C SER A 57 8.56 20.11 2.26
N GLN A 58 7.60 20.27 3.18
CA GLN A 58 7.57 19.55 4.46
C GLN A 58 7.50 18.03 4.27
N LEU A 59 6.66 17.54 3.35
CA LEU A 59 6.57 16.12 3.02
C LEU A 59 7.87 15.60 2.40
N ASN A 60 8.53 16.36 1.51
CA ASN A 60 9.83 15.97 0.99
C ASN A 60 10.89 15.91 2.11
N THR A 61 10.96 16.90 3.00
CA THR A 61 11.87 16.87 4.16
C THR A 61 11.53 15.74 5.14
N PHE A 62 10.27 15.34 5.25
CA PHE A 62 9.82 14.20 6.05
C PHE A 62 10.19 12.86 5.39
N MET A 63 10.02 12.75 4.07
CA MET A 63 10.42 11.58 3.27
C MET A 63 11.95 11.43 3.23
N GLU A 64 12.70 12.52 3.13
CA GLU A 64 14.17 12.54 3.17
C GLU A 64 14.67 12.02 4.54
N LYS A 65 14.03 12.45 5.64
CA LYS A 65 14.25 11.86 6.97
C LYS A 65 13.80 10.40 7.10
N TYR A 66 12.78 9.97 6.38
CA TYR A 66 12.35 8.56 6.37
C TYR A 66 13.30 7.67 5.55
N VAL A 67 13.92 8.20 4.49
CA VAL A 67 15.01 7.53 3.78
C VAL A 67 16.26 7.43 4.67
N ASP A 68 16.59 8.48 5.43
CA ASP A 68 17.63 8.41 6.46
C ASP A 68 17.30 7.36 7.54
N VAL A 69 16.01 7.19 7.92
CA VAL A 69 15.57 6.18 8.88
C VAL A 69 15.59 4.77 8.28
N GLU A 70 15.14 4.55 7.04
CA GLU A 70 15.28 3.24 6.37
C GLU A 70 16.76 2.89 6.16
N GLU A 71 17.64 3.85 5.87
CA GLU A 71 19.09 3.62 5.74
C GLU A 71 19.76 3.40 7.11
N LEU A 72 19.28 4.04 8.19
CA LEU A 72 19.67 3.74 9.57
C LEU A 72 19.16 2.38 10.06
N GLU A 73 17.92 2.00 9.74
CA GLU A 73 17.35 0.68 10.05
C GLU A 73 18.07 -0.41 9.26
N ARG A 74 18.34 -0.20 7.96
CA ARG A 74 19.14 -1.13 7.16
C ARG A 74 20.56 -1.26 7.70
N ARG A 75 21.18 -0.16 8.15
CA ARG A 75 22.52 -0.16 8.76
C ARG A 75 22.51 -0.79 10.16
N ALA A 76 21.44 -0.63 10.93
CA ALA A 76 21.25 -1.28 12.22
C ALA A 76 21.02 -2.79 12.05
N GLU A 77 20.26 -3.21 11.03
CA GLU A 77 20.04 -4.62 10.69
C GLU A 77 21.31 -5.24 10.07
N GLU A 78 22.09 -4.51 9.27
CA GLU A 78 23.45 -4.90 8.84
C GLU A 78 24.39 -5.12 10.03
N LEU A 79 24.47 -4.16 10.97
CA LEU A 79 25.28 -4.28 12.19
C LEU A 79 24.81 -5.41 13.11
N LYS A 80 23.49 -5.60 13.24
CA LYS A 80 22.87 -6.68 14.01
C LYS A 80 23.12 -8.05 13.37
N ASN A 81 23.20 -8.14 12.05
CA ASN A 81 23.61 -9.34 11.32
C ASN A 81 25.13 -9.58 11.43
N GLU A 82 25.97 -8.54 11.45
CA GLU A 82 27.41 -8.67 11.78
C GLU A 82 27.61 -9.17 13.22
N ILE A 83 26.88 -8.64 14.19
CA ILE A 83 26.91 -9.09 15.59
C ILE A 83 26.38 -10.53 15.72
N ALA A 84 25.25 -10.85 15.10
CA ALA A 84 24.71 -12.22 15.10
C ALA A 84 25.67 -13.22 14.44
N GLY A 85 26.38 -12.82 13.38
CA GLY A 85 27.45 -13.60 12.75
C GLY A 85 28.69 -13.79 13.63
N LEU A 86 28.92 -12.90 14.61
CA LEU A 86 29.99 -13.01 15.61
C LEU A 86 29.58 -13.81 16.85
N GLU A 87 28.29 -13.85 17.19
CA GLU A 87 27.76 -14.57 18.36
C GLU A 87 27.34 -16.03 18.04
N ALA A 88 26.91 -16.32 16.80
CA ALA A 88 26.44 -17.64 16.38
C ALA A 88 27.54 -18.52 15.73
N GLY A 89 28.70 -18.68 16.38
CA GLY A 89 29.78 -19.53 15.88
C GLY A 89 30.70 -20.11 16.97
N PRO A 90 30.90 -21.44 17.05
CA PRO A 90 31.78 -22.02 18.05
C PRO A 90 33.25 -21.68 17.78
N GLN A 91 33.99 -21.40 18.86
CA GLN A 91 35.40 -21.01 18.87
C GLN A 91 36.32 -22.00 18.11
N THR A 92 36.59 -21.74 16.83
CA THR A 92 37.77 -22.26 16.11
C THR A 92 38.44 -21.12 15.35
N SER A 93 39.74 -20.93 15.59
CA SER A 93 40.51 -19.76 15.17
C SER A 93 41.07 -19.83 13.74
N PHE A 94 41.62 -18.69 13.28
CA PHE A 94 42.12 -18.35 11.93
C PHE A 94 41.00 -17.99 10.93
N ALA A 95 40.94 -16.81 10.30
CA ALA A 95 41.87 -15.65 10.17
C ALA A 95 41.04 -14.39 9.76
N PRO A 96 41.60 -13.19 9.42
CA PRO A 96 42.96 -12.67 9.55
C PRO A 96 43.04 -11.43 10.47
N ALA A 97 44.23 -10.83 10.63
CA ALA A 97 44.45 -9.69 11.51
C ALA A 97 43.93 -8.36 10.92
N VAL A 98 42.81 -7.85 11.44
CA VAL A 98 42.56 -6.40 11.55
C VAL A 98 43.36 -5.89 12.75
N SER A 99 44.02 -4.74 12.62
CA SER A 99 44.93 -4.26 13.67
C SER A 99 44.14 -3.70 14.86
N LEU A 100 44.53 -4.10 16.07
CA LEU A 100 43.93 -3.60 17.31
C LEU A 100 44.22 -2.10 17.55
N ASP A 101 45.16 -1.52 16.78
CA ASP A 101 45.54 -0.11 16.85
C ASP A 101 44.56 0.80 16.07
N ASP A 102 43.74 0.27 15.16
CA ASP A 102 42.81 1.05 14.32
C ASP A 102 41.40 1.23 14.95
N ILE A 103 41.02 0.34 15.88
CA ILE A 103 39.71 0.36 16.55
C ILE A 103 39.61 1.51 17.57
N ALA A 104 40.67 1.75 18.34
CA ALA A 104 40.69 2.77 19.39
C ALA A 104 40.66 4.22 18.87
N PRO A 105 41.23 4.58 17.70
CA PRO A 105 41.00 5.87 17.04
C PRO A 105 39.59 6.04 16.48
N ALA A 106 39.00 4.99 15.87
CA ALA A 106 37.65 5.06 15.29
C ALA A 106 36.59 5.36 16.38
N LEU A 107 36.54 4.56 17.45
CA LEU A 107 35.69 4.79 18.62
C LEU A 107 35.95 6.14 19.32
N ARG A 108 37.15 6.72 19.17
CA ARG A 108 37.41 8.09 19.68
C ARG A 108 36.82 9.16 18.79
N ALA A 109 36.96 9.02 17.46
CA ALA A 109 36.38 9.95 16.50
C ALA A 109 34.84 9.94 16.58
N GLU A 110 34.24 8.76 16.69
CA GLU A 110 32.79 8.57 16.85
C GLU A 110 32.26 9.19 18.16
N ILE A 111 32.93 8.93 19.30
CA ILE A 111 32.56 9.60 20.57
C ILE A 111 32.76 11.12 20.50
N GLU A 112 33.78 11.62 19.79
CA GLU A 112 34.01 13.06 19.61
C GLU A 112 32.97 13.71 18.67
N GLU A 113 32.53 13.00 17.63
CA GLU A 113 31.46 13.41 16.73
C GLU A 113 30.10 13.43 17.43
N LEU A 114 29.74 12.39 18.18
CA LEU A 114 28.52 12.33 18.98
C LEU A 114 28.52 13.40 20.08
N GLN A 115 29.67 13.66 20.74
CA GLN A 115 29.80 14.78 21.69
C GLN A 115 29.64 16.15 21.00
N SER A 116 30.12 16.32 19.77
CA SER A 116 29.91 17.53 18.96
C SER A 116 28.42 17.70 18.59
N ARG A 117 27.74 16.61 18.19
CA ARG A 117 26.30 16.58 17.87
C ARG A 117 25.46 16.93 19.10
N LYS A 118 25.76 16.33 20.26
CA LYS A 118 25.17 16.69 21.56
C LYS A 118 25.32 18.17 21.87
N ALA A 119 26.54 18.71 21.75
CA ALA A 119 26.81 20.13 22.00
C ALA A 119 26.10 21.06 21.00
N SER A 120 25.79 20.59 19.79
CA SER A 120 24.96 21.32 18.83
C SER A 120 23.49 21.34 19.24
N LEU A 121 22.94 20.19 19.65
CA LEU A 121 21.55 20.09 20.14
C LEU A 121 21.33 20.90 21.42
N GLU A 122 22.30 20.93 22.36
CA GLU A 122 22.22 21.79 23.54
C GLU A 122 22.15 23.29 23.19
N ARG A 123 22.88 23.72 22.15
CA ARG A 123 22.79 25.11 21.63
C ARG A 123 21.47 25.38 20.94
N GLU A 124 20.91 24.39 20.23
CA GLU A 124 19.62 24.54 19.57
C GLU A 124 18.49 24.63 20.61
N ILE A 125 18.46 23.72 21.59
CA ILE A 125 17.52 23.76 22.73
C ILE A 125 17.59 25.11 23.43
N THR A 126 18.77 25.59 23.85
CA THR A 126 18.90 26.90 24.52
C THR A 126 18.50 28.08 23.62
N THR A 127 18.69 27.98 22.30
CA THR A 127 18.23 29.00 21.35
C THR A 127 16.70 29.00 21.20
N LYS A 128 16.07 27.82 21.17
CA LYS A 128 14.62 27.66 21.11
C LYS A 128 13.94 28.05 22.43
N GLU A 129 14.52 27.71 23.57
CA GLU A 129 14.09 28.18 24.90
C GLU A 129 14.15 29.70 25.01
N ALA A 130 15.24 30.33 24.56
CA ALA A 130 15.37 31.79 24.50
C ALA A 130 14.44 32.46 23.47
N TYR A 131 13.89 31.70 22.52
CA TYR A 131 12.82 32.16 21.62
C TYR A 131 11.45 32.04 22.28
N LEU A 132 11.15 30.90 22.91
CA LEU A 132 9.94 30.67 23.70
C LEU A 132 9.81 31.70 24.82
N GLU A 133 10.89 32.07 25.51
CA GLU A 133 10.84 33.11 26.55
C GLU A 133 10.53 34.50 25.98
N LYS A 134 10.97 34.81 24.75
CA LYS A 134 10.58 36.06 24.06
C LYS A 134 9.13 36.03 23.61
N LEU A 135 8.65 34.88 23.13
CA LEU A 135 7.25 34.69 22.73
C LEU A 135 6.32 34.85 23.95
N ASN A 136 6.68 34.24 25.09
CA ASN A 136 6.00 34.42 26.37
C ASN A 136 6.01 35.91 26.79
N GLN A 137 7.13 36.63 26.65
CA GLN A 137 7.19 38.08 26.93
C GLN A 137 6.28 38.89 25.98
N GLN A 138 6.12 38.48 24.72
CA GLN A 138 5.20 39.11 23.77
C GLN A 138 3.74 38.82 24.15
N PHE A 139 3.41 37.58 24.51
CA PHE A 139 2.11 37.19 25.04
C PHE A 139 1.75 38.02 26.29
N ASP A 140 2.66 38.09 27.26
CA ASP A 140 2.56 38.90 28.48
C ASP A 140 2.33 40.40 28.22
N MET A 141 2.86 40.95 27.11
CA MET A 141 2.64 42.33 26.71
C MET A 141 1.27 42.50 26.02
N LEU A 142 0.84 41.52 25.23
CA LEU A 142 -0.42 41.52 24.50
C LEU A 142 -1.62 41.31 25.44
N GLU A 143 -1.47 40.45 26.46
CA GLU A 143 -2.43 40.29 27.55
C GLU A 143 -2.56 41.59 28.38
N LYS A 144 -1.42 42.24 28.72
CA LYS A 144 -1.44 43.53 29.42
C LYS A 144 -2.05 44.65 28.58
N ALA A 145 -1.89 44.64 27.26
CA ALA A 145 -2.49 45.62 26.34
C ALA A 145 -4.01 45.42 26.18
N THR A 146 -4.47 44.18 26.08
CA THR A 146 -5.90 43.84 26.02
C THR A 146 -6.61 44.10 27.36
N MET A 147 -5.95 43.88 28.49
CA MET A 147 -6.45 44.25 29.83
C MET A 147 -6.58 45.76 30.08
N GLN A 148 -5.88 46.62 29.32
CA GLN A 148 -5.87 48.07 29.53
C GLN A 148 -6.78 48.88 28.59
N THR A 149 -7.48 48.25 27.64
CA THR A 149 -8.31 48.94 26.65
C THR A 149 -9.81 48.63 26.82
N PRO A 150 -10.68 49.65 27.01
CA PRO A 150 -12.12 49.42 27.11
C PRO A 150 -12.73 49.17 25.73
N ALA A 151 -13.21 47.95 25.51
CA ALA A 151 -14.04 47.45 24.42
C ALA A 151 -14.38 48.45 23.28
N VAL A 152 -13.52 48.48 22.26
CA VAL A 152 -13.86 48.94 20.90
C VAL A 152 -13.34 47.89 19.93
N ASN A 153 -14.19 47.47 18.99
CA ASN A 153 -13.91 46.39 18.03
C ASN A 153 -12.54 46.52 17.33
N SER A 154 -11.68 45.52 17.51
CA SER A 154 -10.48 45.29 16.68
C SER A 154 -10.29 43.79 16.44
N ASP A 155 -9.79 43.42 15.26
CA ASP A 155 -9.49 42.05 14.78
C ASP A 155 -8.41 41.29 15.59
N SER A 156 -7.96 41.83 16.71
CA SER A 156 -6.82 41.38 17.52
C SER A 156 -7.03 40.07 18.29
N GLY A 157 -8.11 39.33 18.00
CA GLY A 157 -8.33 37.99 18.56
C GLY A 157 -7.54 36.90 17.83
N LEU A 158 -7.12 37.16 16.58
CA LEU A 158 -6.32 36.22 15.79
C LEU A 158 -4.87 36.15 16.30
N ASP A 159 -4.21 37.30 16.52
CA ASP A 159 -2.82 37.36 17.01
C ASP A 159 -2.56 36.54 18.29
N LEU A 160 -3.53 36.50 19.23
CA LEU A 160 -3.42 35.74 20.48
C LEU A 160 -3.53 34.22 20.27
N ALA A 161 -4.41 33.79 19.37
CA ALA A 161 -4.59 32.37 19.05
C ALA A 161 -3.40 31.83 18.24
N GLU A 162 -2.87 32.65 17.33
CA GLU A 162 -1.68 32.34 16.53
C GLU A 162 -0.43 32.26 17.41
N LEU A 163 -0.21 33.22 18.33
CA LEU A 163 0.86 33.12 19.33
C LEU A 163 0.76 31.88 20.22
N ASN A 164 -0.45 31.51 20.65
CA ASN A 164 -0.64 30.33 21.51
C ASN A 164 -0.35 29.03 20.73
N SER A 165 -0.77 28.94 19.46
CA SER A 165 -0.44 27.82 18.58
C SER A 165 1.07 27.72 18.30
N GLU A 166 1.74 28.86 18.11
CA GLU A 166 3.20 28.91 17.93
C GLU A 166 3.93 28.51 19.22
N GLN A 167 3.41 28.90 20.40
CA GLN A 167 3.94 28.52 21.71
C GLN A 167 3.80 27.01 21.97
N GLU A 168 2.65 26.41 21.67
CA GLU A 168 2.41 24.96 21.81
C GLU A 168 3.33 24.17 20.87
N SER A 169 3.44 24.57 19.59
CA SER A 169 4.34 23.94 18.62
C SER A 169 5.82 24.04 19.02
N LEU A 170 6.27 25.19 19.55
CA LEU A 170 7.63 25.34 20.06
C LEU A 170 7.91 24.50 21.32
N GLN A 171 6.92 24.28 22.17
CA GLN A 171 7.06 23.39 23.34
C GLN A 171 7.22 21.92 22.90
N GLU A 172 6.44 21.47 21.91
CA GLU A 172 6.57 20.14 21.30
C GLU A 172 7.96 19.94 20.69
N ILE A 173 8.43 20.88 19.86
CA ILE A 173 9.78 20.85 19.27
C ILE A 173 10.89 20.83 20.34
N ILE A 174 10.74 21.56 21.46
CA ILE A 174 11.71 21.55 22.56
C ILE A 174 11.70 20.19 23.30
N LEU A 175 10.53 19.55 23.45
CA LEU A 175 10.43 18.21 24.04
C LEU A 175 11.11 17.16 23.16
N ASP A 176 10.87 17.18 21.86
CA ASP A 176 11.52 16.26 20.90
C ASP A 176 13.04 16.44 20.86
N LEU A 177 13.52 17.69 20.83
CA LEU A 177 14.96 17.97 20.90
C LEU A 177 15.59 17.48 22.21
N ARG A 178 14.88 17.59 23.35
CA ARG A 178 15.33 17.05 24.64
C ARG A 178 15.33 15.51 24.66
N ARG A 179 14.39 14.87 23.97
CA ARG A 179 14.33 13.42 23.81
C ARG A 179 15.52 12.89 22.99
N ALA A 180 15.74 13.46 21.81
CA ALA A 180 16.89 13.13 20.95
C ALA A 180 18.24 13.41 21.65
N LYS A 181 18.30 14.44 22.51
CA LYS A 181 19.48 14.70 23.34
C LYS A 181 19.73 13.59 24.37
N MET A 182 18.68 13.07 25.01
CA MET A 182 18.78 12.01 26.01
C MET A 182 19.19 10.66 25.38
N GLU A 183 18.62 10.33 24.22
CA GLU A 183 19.01 9.14 23.44
C GLU A 183 20.51 9.18 23.05
N LEU A 184 21.02 10.35 22.62
CA LEU A 184 22.45 10.58 22.38
C LEU A 184 23.31 10.56 23.67
N GLU A 185 22.74 10.90 24.84
CA GLU A 185 23.45 10.78 26.12
C GLU A 185 23.63 9.32 26.53
N ASP A 186 22.63 8.47 26.29
CA ASP A 186 22.71 7.03 26.53
C ASP A 186 23.68 6.35 25.55
N GLU A 187 23.63 6.68 24.25
CA GLU A 187 24.57 6.18 23.24
C GLU A 187 26.04 6.56 23.54
N ILE A 188 26.29 7.80 23.94
CA ILE A 188 27.63 8.23 24.37
C ILE A 188 28.07 7.46 25.64
N THR A 189 27.15 7.09 26.52
CA THR A 189 27.45 6.37 27.76
C THR A 189 27.77 4.89 27.49
N THR A 190 27.02 4.23 26.61
CA THR A 190 27.29 2.84 26.19
C THR A 190 28.61 2.74 25.43
N LEU A 191 28.88 3.62 24.45
CA LEU A 191 30.17 3.64 23.74
C LEU A 191 31.36 3.96 24.66
N GLN A 192 31.15 4.77 25.71
CA GLN A 192 32.18 4.98 26.74
C GLN A 192 32.43 3.73 27.59
N SER A 193 31.40 2.93 27.90
CA SER A 193 31.56 1.67 28.63
C SER A 193 32.36 0.63 27.83
N VAL A 194 32.02 0.44 26.54
CA VAL A 194 32.74 -0.44 25.60
C VAL A 194 34.21 0.00 25.47
N LYS A 195 34.46 1.31 25.40
CA LYS A 195 35.81 1.88 25.40
C LYS A 195 36.59 1.63 26.70
N SER A 196 35.94 1.65 27.87
CA SER A 196 36.61 1.28 29.12
C SER A 196 36.95 -0.22 29.17
N ASP A 197 36.05 -1.10 28.73
CA ASP A 197 36.25 -2.55 28.77
C ASP A 197 37.37 -3.00 27.82
N LEU A 198 37.40 -2.44 26.60
CA LEU A 198 38.52 -2.61 25.65
C LEU A 198 39.86 -2.10 26.20
N SER A 199 39.86 -1.11 27.09
CA SER A 199 41.07 -0.59 27.73
C SER A 199 41.48 -1.36 29.00
N GLY A 200 40.57 -2.14 29.60
CA GLY A 200 40.77 -2.87 30.85
C GLY A 200 41.44 -4.24 30.68
N SER A 201 41.32 -4.86 29.51
CA SER A 201 41.85 -6.21 29.25
C SER A 201 43.36 -6.25 28.99
N SER A 202 44.16 -5.89 30.01
CA SER A 202 45.63 -6.03 29.99
C SER A 202 46.16 -6.72 31.24
N TYR A 203 46.00 -8.05 31.29
CA TYR A 203 46.75 -8.95 32.17
C TYR A 203 47.06 -10.24 31.41
N GLY A 204 48.32 -10.48 31.09
CA GLY A 204 48.77 -11.74 30.48
C GLY A 204 49.43 -12.67 31.50
N MET A 205 49.68 -13.94 31.11
CA MET A 205 50.93 -14.66 31.45
C MET A 205 50.99 -16.07 30.81
N SER A 206 52.18 -16.37 30.25
CA SER A 206 52.85 -17.69 30.15
C SER A 206 52.17 -18.93 29.54
N ALA A 207 52.95 -19.64 28.72
CA ALA A 207 52.63 -20.95 28.17
C ALA A 207 53.13 -22.13 29.04
N GLN A 208 52.44 -23.28 29.02
CA GLN A 208 52.97 -24.58 28.55
C GLN A 208 52.05 -25.79 28.91
N THR A 209 51.94 -26.73 27.95
CA THR A 209 51.67 -28.19 28.11
C THR A 209 50.50 -28.69 28.96
N PHE A 210 49.59 -29.46 28.35
CA PHE A 210 49.53 -30.92 28.57
C PHE A 210 48.81 -31.66 27.41
N GLU A 211 48.98 -32.98 27.35
CA GLU A 211 48.64 -33.85 26.21
C GLU A 211 47.19 -34.39 26.22
N SER A 212 46.69 -34.67 25.02
CA SER A 212 45.91 -35.85 24.58
C SER A 212 44.71 -36.34 25.41
N ILE A 213 43.55 -36.42 24.75
CA ILE A 213 42.85 -37.70 24.47
C ILE A 213 42.03 -37.52 23.17
N ILE A 214 42.17 -38.47 22.24
CA ILE A 214 41.30 -38.61 21.05
C ILE A 214 40.38 -39.80 21.30
N PRO A 215 39.07 -39.67 21.04
CA PRO A 215 38.24 -40.74 20.50
C PRO A 215 37.95 -40.46 19.02
N GLN A 216 38.14 -41.47 18.16
CA GLN A 216 37.72 -41.38 16.76
C GLN A 216 36.24 -41.72 16.62
N THR A 217 35.55 -40.94 15.79
CA THR A 217 34.35 -41.36 15.05
C THR A 217 34.40 -40.73 13.66
N ASP A 218 34.40 -41.61 12.66
CA ASP A 218 33.94 -41.46 11.28
C ASP A 218 34.49 -40.30 10.41
N ASN A 219 35.66 -40.60 9.82
CA ASN A 219 36.43 -39.75 8.92
C ASN A 219 35.73 -39.48 7.55
N ASP A 220 34.70 -40.26 7.19
CA ASP A 220 34.06 -40.19 5.87
C ASP A 220 33.09 -39.01 5.74
N GLU A 221 32.38 -38.63 6.82
CA GLU A 221 31.57 -37.40 6.83
C GLU A 221 32.44 -36.15 6.70
N LEU A 222 33.60 -36.12 7.38
CA LEU A 222 34.53 -34.99 7.30
C LEU A 222 35.15 -34.83 5.90
N ILE A 223 35.37 -35.94 5.18
CA ILE A 223 35.81 -35.92 3.78
C ILE A 223 34.68 -35.45 2.86
N THR A 224 33.45 -35.90 3.11
CA THR A 224 32.26 -35.53 2.32
C THR A 224 31.92 -34.05 2.50
N LEU A 225 31.99 -33.52 3.73
CA LEU A 225 31.83 -32.10 4.04
C LEU A 225 32.94 -31.25 3.39
N LYS A 226 34.19 -31.71 3.38
CA LYS A 226 35.28 -31.01 2.66
C LYS A 226 35.07 -30.97 1.15
N LEU A 227 34.65 -32.08 0.54
CA LEU A 227 34.32 -32.10 -0.89
C LEU A 227 33.12 -31.20 -1.21
N SER A 228 32.09 -31.20 -0.36
CA SER A 228 30.94 -30.29 -0.49
C SER A 228 31.34 -28.82 -0.34
N LEU A 229 32.26 -28.51 0.57
CA LEU A 229 32.81 -27.16 0.75
C LEU A 229 33.63 -26.72 -0.47
N GLU A 230 34.51 -27.59 -0.98
CA GLU A 230 35.35 -27.31 -2.16
C GLU A 230 34.49 -27.17 -3.44
N GLU A 231 33.40 -27.93 -3.56
CA GLU A 231 32.40 -27.77 -4.63
C GLU A 231 31.61 -26.45 -4.49
N LYS A 232 31.25 -26.05 -3.27
CA LYS A 232 30.59 -24.76 -3.00
C LYS A 232 31.51 -23.57 -3.26
N GLU A 233 32.77 -23.62 -2.83
CA GLU A 233 33.79 -22.62 -3.18
C GLU A 233 34.00 -22.52 -4.70
N ARG A 234 33.93 -23.64 -5.42
CA ARG A 234 34.00 -23.64 -6.89
C ARG A 234 32.78 -22.95 -7.50
N GLN A 235 31.57 -23.23 -7.00
CA GLN A 235 30.33 -22.55 -7.42
C GLN A 235 30.39 -21.04 -7.16
N VAL A 236 30.90 -20.61 -5.99
CA VAL A 236 31.09 -19.18 -5.67
C VAL A 236 32.04 -18.52 -6.66
N ARG A 237 33.22 -19.11 -6.93
CA ARG A 237 34.17 -18.55 -7.91
C ARG A 237 33.61 -18.54 -9.35
N GLU A 238 32.73 -19.47 -9.69
CA GLU A 238 32.07 -19.51 -11.00
C GLU A 238 31.01 -18.40 -11.12
N LEU A 239 30.27 -18.12 -10.04
CA LEU A 239 29.36 -16.97 -9.95
C LEU A 239 30.11 -15.62 -9.95
N GLU A 240 31.20 -15.49 -9.19
CA GLU A 240 32.07 -14.29 -9.19
C GLU A 240 32.58 -13.96 -10.61
N ASN A 241 33.07 -14.98 -11.34
CA ASN A 241 33.51 -14.79 -12.72
C ASN A 241 32.35 -14.39 -13.65
N ARG A 242 31.16 -14.96 -13.46
CA ARG A 242 29.97 -14.64 -14.27
C ARG A 242 29.47 -13.21 -14.01
N VAL A 243 29.49 -12.75 -12.76
CA VAL A 243 29.18 -11.35 -12.40
C VAL A 243 30.23 -10.39 -12.96
N LEU A 244 31.51 -10.77 -12.97
CA LEU A 244 32.56 -9.97 -13.60
C LEU A 244 32.41 -9.89 -15.13
N GLU A 245 31.96 -10.96 -15.80
CA GLU A 245 31.66 -10.99 -17.23
C GLU A 245 30.43 -10.13 -17.56
N GLU A 246 29.36 -10.23 -16.77
CA GLU A 246 28.15 -9.41 -16.93
C GLU A 246 28.43 -7.91 -16.66
N LEU A 247 29.27 -7.59 -15.68
CA LEU A 247 29.77 -6.22 -15.46
C LEU A 247 30.64 -5.72 -16.63
N ALA A 248 31.40 -6.59 -17.30
CA ALA A 248 32.16 -6.21 -18.48
C ALA A 248 31.24 -5.89 -19.68
N ASP A 249 30.22 -6.72 -19.90
CA ASP A 249 29.21 -6.51 -20.94
C ASP A 249 28.36 -5.26 -20.67
N LYS A 250 27.91 -5.03 -19.43
CA LYS A 250 27.22 -3.79 -19.05
C LYS A 250 28.10 -2.54 -19.19
N ASN A 251 29.41 -2.64 -18.94
CA ASN A 251 30.35 -1.55 -19.24
C ASN A 251 30.53 -1.31 -20.75
N LEU A 252 30.49 -2.36 -21.58
CA LEU A 252 30.47 -2.24 -23.05
C LEU A 252 29.19 -1.54 -23.53
N GLU A 253 28.03 -1.91 -22.97
CA GLU A 253 26.74 -1.28 -23.24
C GLU A 253 26.72 0.21 -22.85
N ILE A 254 27.18 0.56 -21.64
CA ILE A 254 27.32 1.95 -21.18
C ILE A 254 28.23 2.77 -22.11
N ASN A 255 29.33 2.18 -22.60
CA ASN A 255 30.23 2.86 -23.53
C ASN A 255 29.60 3.03 -24.93
N ALA A 256 28.80 2.08 -25.39
CA ALA A 256 28.03 2.21 -26.63
C ALA A 256 26.96 3.31 -26.51
N LEU A 257 26.23 3.37 -25.40
CA LEU A 257 25.24 4.41 -25.11
C LEU A 257 25.88 5.81 -25.00
N LYS A 258 27.05 5.94 -24.35
CA LYS A 258 27.83 7.18 -24.36
C LYS A 258 28.25 7.61 -25.77
N SER A 259 28.69 6.68 -26.61
CA SER A 259 29.03 7.00 -28.01
C SER A 259 27.80 7.46 -28.81
N GLN A 260 26.62 6.87 -28.58
CA GLN A 260 25.37 7.32 -29.20
C GLN A 260 24.91 8.69 -28.68
N LEU A 261 25.13 8.98 -27.39
CA LEU A 261 24.83 10.28 -26.79
C LEU A 261 25.75 11.37 -27.37
N GLU A 262 27.06 11.12 -27.44
CA GLU A 262 27.99 12.03 -28.12
C GLU A 262 27.64 12.25 -29.60
N GLU A 263 27.16 11.23 -30.31
CA GLU A 263 26.71 11.38 -31.69
C GLU A 263 25.41 12.22 -31.79
N LYS A 264 24.48 12.05 -30.86
CA LYS A 264 23.28 12.90 -30.73
C LYS A 264 23.64 14.34 -30.38
N ASP A 265 24.57 14.58 -29.46
CA ASP A 265 25.02 15.92 -29.08
C ASP A 265 25.73 16.61 -30.26
N ARG A 266 26.62 15.90 -30.96
CA ARG A 266 27.22 16.40 -32.21
C ARG A 266 26.15 16.71 -33.27
N LYS A 267 25.08 15.92 -33.34
CA LYS A 267 23.95 16.15 -34.26
C LYS A 267 23.16 17.40 -33.84
N ILE A 268 22.88 17.59 -32.56
CA ILE A 268 22.21 18.78 -32.00
C ILE A 268 23.04 20.05 -32.25
N SER A 269 24.33 20.06 -31.93
CA SER A 269 25.22 21.19 -32.24
C SER A 269 25.37 21.40 -33.75
N SER A 270 25.34 20.36 -34.59
CA SER A 270 25.33 20.51 -36.06
C SER A 270 24.03 21.12 -36.60
N MET A 271 22.93 21.02 -35.85
CA MET A 271 21.63 21.64 -36.16
C MET A 271 21.51 23.06 -35.57
N GLY A 272 22.50 23.53 -34.81
CA GLY A 272 22.58 24.92 -34.32
C GLY A 272 21.56 25.28 -33.24
N LEU A 273 21.09 24.30 -32.46
CA LEU A 273 20.03 24.46 -31.45
C LEU A 273 20.55 24.75 -30.02
N ASP A 274 21.83 25.10 -29.86
CA ASP A 274 22.41 25.50 -28.58
C ASP A 274 21.92 26.91 -28.17
N GLY A 275 20.89 26.98 -27.31
CA GLY A 275 20.56 28.22 -26.58
C GLY A 275 19.09 28.62 -26.42
N ILE A 276 18.09 27.78 -26.73
CA ILE A 276 16.68 28.15 -26.52
C ILE A 276 16.27 27.94 -25.05
N SER A 277 16.37 29.02 -24.26
CA SER A 277 15.73 29.14 -22.95
C SER A 277 14.23 29.32 -23.12
N PHE A 278 13.43 28.41 -22.52
CA PHE A 278 11.97 28.53 -22.49
C PHE A 278 11.51 29.37 -21.30
N GLY A 279 11.27 30.65 -21.53
CA GLY A 279 10.48 31.52 -20.65
C GLY A 279 9.15 31.87 -21.31
N ASP A 280 8.07 31.83 -20.52
CA ASP A 280 6.71 32.32 -20.77
C ASP A 280 6.15 32.31 -22.21
N THR A 281 5.06 31.55 -22.41
CA THR A 281 3.93 32.06 -23.22
C THR A 281 2.60 31.39 -22.90
N SER A 282 1.55 32.22 -22.97
CA SER A 282 0.12 31.98 -22.78
C SER A 282 -0.52 30.86 -23.62
N GLU A 283 -1.55 30.25 -23.03
CA GLU A 283 -2.79 29.66 -23.61
C GLU A 283 -2.74 28.98 -25.01
N PRO A 284 -3.06 27.68 -25.12
CA PRO A 284 -3.28 27.02 -26.39
C PRO A 284 -4.73 27.18 -26.90
N GLU A 285 -4.90 27.84 -28.05
CA GLU A 285 -6.10 27.65 -28.88
C GLU A 285 -6.04 26.32 -29.67
N LEU A 286 -7.20 25.82 -30.05
CA LEU A 286 -7.42 24.48 -30.64
C LEU A 286 -6.72 24.30 -32.01
N PRO A 287 -6.12 23.12 -32.29
CA PRO A 287 -5.49 22.85 -33.59
C PRO A 287 -6.53 22.54 -34.69
N ALA A 288 -6.44 23.28 -35.80
CA ALA A 288 -7.28 23.09 -36.98
C ALA A 288 -6.67 22.07 -37.96
N TYR A 289 -7.31 20.91 -38.07
CA TYR A 289 -6.99 19.85 -39.05
C TYR A 289 -7.51 20.22 -40.46
N LEU A 290 -6.92 21.24 -41.12
CA LEU A 290 -7.40 21.66 -42.45
C LEU A 290 -6.37 22.29 -43.42
N THR A 291 -5.11 21.84 -43.40
CA THR A 291 -4.20 21.97 -44.56
C THR A 291 -3.37 20.70 -44.69
N GLY A 292 -3.58 19.94 -45.77
CA GLY A 292 -2.77 18.76 -46.06
C GLY A 292 -1.48 19.11 -46.78
N GLU A 293 -0.36 18.66 -46.25
CA GLU A 293 0.92 18.50 -46.96
C GLU A 293 1.54 17.16 -46.51
N GLU A 294 2.00 16.36 -47.47
CA GLU A 294 2.69 15.10 -47.22
C GLU A 294 4.12 15.38 -46.73
N THR A 295 4.49 14.89 -45.56
CA THR A 295 5.89 14.65 -45.21
C THR A 295 6.08 13.21 -44.76
N VAL A 296 6.99 12.51 -45.45
CA VAL A 296 7.42 11.16 -45.10
C VAL A 296 8.26 11.23 -43.83
N VAL A 297 7.88 10.48 -42.80
CA VAL A 297 8.70 10.27 -41.60
C VAL A 297 9.11 8.80 -41.55
N GLU A 298 10.41 8.54 -41.61
CA GLU A 298 10.96 7.20 -41.50
C GLU A 298 10.76 6.64 -40.08
N THR A 299 10.24 5.42 -39.99
CA THR A 299 10.04 4.71 -38.73
C THR A 299 11.36 4.19 -38.16
N GLN A 300 11.86 4.82 -37.10
CA GLN A 300 12.91 4.27 -36.21
C GLN A 300 12.44 4.23 -34.75
N THR A 301 11.37 3.48 -34.48
CA THR A 301 10.89 3.17 -33.13
C THR A 301 10.31 1.75 -33.11
N LYS A 302 11.19 0.74 -32.96
CA LYS A 302 10.76 -0.67 -32.80
C LYS A 302 11.75 -1.57 -32.06
N ALA A 303 12.84 -1.02 -31.51
CA ALA A 303 13.89 -1.77 -30.81
C ALA A 303 14.03 -1.41 -29.31
N ALA A 304 13.36 -0.36 -28.83
CA ALA A 304 13.35 0.00 -27.42
C ALA A 304 12.34 -0.86 -26.64
N ASP A 305 11.10 -0.93 -27.13
CA ASP A 305 9.99 -1.64 -26.48
C ASP A 305 10.24 -3.15 -26.28
N GLU A 306 11.02 -3.79 -27.16
CA GLU A 306 11.41 -5.21 -26.99
C GLU A 306 12.48 -5.42 -25.91
N SER A 307 13.33 -4.41 -25.63
CA SER A 307 14.29 -4.48 -24.53
C SER A 307 13.57 -4.35 -23.18
N GLU A 308 12.75 -3.31 -23.03
CA GLU A 308 11.99 -3.07 -21.79
C GLU A 308 11.04 -4.23 -21.47
N LEU A 309 10.46 -4.88 -22.50
CA LEU A 309 9.64 -6.08 -22.32
C LEU A 309 10.45 -7.30 -21.88
N ASN A 310 11.66 -7.51 -22.41
CA ASN A 310 12.54 -8.61 -21.99
C ASN A 310 13.14 -8.38 -20.60
N ASP A 311 13.47 -7.15 -20.23
CA ASP A 311 13.90 -6.79 -18.88
C ASP A 311 12.76 -7.01 -17.87
N LEU A 312 11.52 -6.64 -18.23
CA LEU A 312 10.34 -6.89 -17.40
C LEU A 312 10.01 -8.38 -17.29
N ILE A 313 10.18 -9.18 -18.34
CA ILE A 313 10.05 -10.65 -18.29
C ILE A 313 11.11 -11.24 -17.36
N SER A 314 12.38 -10.84 -17.51
CA SER A 314 13.48 -11.32 -16.66
C SER A 314 13.27 -10.96 -15.19
N GLN A 315 12.76 -9.76 -14.90
CA GLN A 315 12.39 -9.34 -13.55
C GLN A 315 11.21 -10.16 -12.99
N LYS A 316 10.27 -10.59 -13.84
CA LYS A 316 9.15 -11.44 -13.43
C LYS A 316 9.56 -12.89 -13.20
N ASP A 317 10.46 -13.43 -14.02
CA ASP A 317 11.00 -14.77 -13.84
C ASP A 317 11.83 -14.85 -12.54
N LEU A 318 12.65 -13.83 -12.24
CA LEU A 318 13.37 -13.74 -10.95
C LEU A 318 12.42 -13.65 -9.74
N GLN A 319 11.30 -12.90 -9.87
CA GLN A 319 10.27 -12.87 -8.82
C GLN A 319 9.55 -14.22 -8.66
N ILE A 320 9.36 -14.98 -9.75
CA ILE A 320 8.79 -16.33 -9.71
C ILE A 320 9.77 -17.30 -9.04
N GLU A 321 11.07 -17.21 -9.34
CA GLU A 321 12.11 -18.06 -8.75
C GLU A 321 12.22 -17.83 -7.22
N ASN A 322 12.27 -16.58 -6.77
CA ASN A 322 12.25 -16.24 -5.34
C ASN A 322 10.96 -16.72 -4.63
N LEU A 323 9.79 -16.64 -5.30
CA LEU A 323 8.54 -17.16 -4.75
C LEU A 323 8.55 -18.70 -4.67
N LEU A 324 9.15 -19.40 -5.64
CA LEU A 324 9.30 -20.84 -5.61
C LEU A 324 10.27 -21.30 -4.51
N GLU A 325 11.36 -20.56 -4.28
CA GLU A 325 12.30 -20.81 -3.17
C GLU A 325 11.66 -20.54 -1.79
N THR A 326 10.82 -19.51 -1.70
CA THR A 326 9.99 -19.24 -0.51
C THR A 326 8.98 -20.38 -0.27
N ILE A 327 8.30 -20.86 -1.32
CA ILE A 327 7.35 -21.99 -1.25
C ILE A 327 8.05 -23.30 -0.88
N ALA A 328 9.29 -23.51 -1.33
CA ALA A 328 10.11 -24.67 -0.95
C ALA A 328 10.54 -24.59 0.53
N SER A 329 10.93 -23.41 0.99
CA SER A 329 11.29 -23.16 2.40
C SER A 329 10.10 -23.39 3.33
N LEU A 330 8.93 -22.86 2.97
CA LEU A 330 7.67 -23.09 3.70
C LEU A 330 7.23 -24.56 3.67
N HIS A 331 7.52 -25.32 2.59
CA HIS A 331 7.28 -26.77 2.58
C HIS A 331 8.17 -27.51 3.58
N LEU A 332 9.46 -27.17 3.66
CA LEU A 332 10.38 -27.76 4.64
C LEU A 332 9.97 -27.42 6.08
N GLU A 333 9.48 -26.20 6.32
CA GLU A 333 8.98 -25.78 7.63
C GLU A 333 7.68 -26.52 7.99
N ILE A 334 6.74 -26.68 7.05
CA ILE A 334 5.53 -27.49 7.23
C ILE A 334 5.88 -28.96 7.50
N GLU A 335 6.86 -29.53 6.79
CA GLU A 335 7.32 -30.91 6.97
C GLU A 335 8.01 -31.10 8.33
N SER A 336 8.76 -30.10 8.80
CA SER A 336 9.34 -30.04 10.16
C SER A 336 8.25 -29.97 11.24
N LEU A 337 7.27 -29.09 11.09
CA LEU A 337 6.15 -28.95 12.04
C LEU A 337 5.26 -30.21 12.05
N GLN A 338 5.10 -30.89 10.91
CA GLN A 338 4.43 -32.19 10.84
C GLN A 338 5.22 -33.28 11.56
N ALA A 339 6.55 -33.31 11.43
CA ALA A 339 7.40 -34.23 12.18
C ALA A 339 7.39 -33.96 13.70
N GLU A 340 7.22 -32.71 14.13
CA GLU A 340 7.06 -32.32 15.54
C GLU A 340 5.67 -32.71 16.08
N ILE A 341 4.61 -32.50 15.30
CA ILE A 341 3.25 -32.96 15.63
C ILE A 341 3.19 -34.49 15.73
N ASP A 342 3.82 -35.22 14.79
CA ASP A 342 3.88 -36.69 14.83
C ASP A 342 4.69 -37.19 16.05
N GLN A 343 5.75 -36.48 16.46
CA GLN A 343 6.46 -36.77 17.71
C GLN A 343 5.58 -36.57 18.94
N LEU A 344 4.86 -35.44 19.03
CA LEU A 344 3.92 -35.15 20.12
C LEU A 344 2.75 -36.15 20.19
N GLN A 345 2.27 -36.64 19.04
CA GLN A 345 1.23 -37.68 18.97
C GLN A 345 1.76 -39.11 19.23
N SER A 346 3.08 -39.31 19.21
CA SER A 346 3.71 -40.61 19.50
C SER A 346 4.07 -40.85 20.97
N ALA A 347 3.94 -39.82 21.82
CA ALA A 347 4.21 -39.92 23.26
C ALA A 347 3.10 -40.75 23.97
N PRO A 348 3.44 -41.84 24.68
CA PRO A 348 2.45 -42.63 25.41
C PRO A 348 2.06 -41.99 26.73
N ASP A 349 0.77 -42.15 27.05
CA ASP A 349 0.10 -41.70 28.27
C ASP A 349 0.83 -42.19 29.55
N LEU A 350 1.21 -41.25 30.43
CA LEU A 350 1.87 -41.51 31.71
C LEU A 350 1.32 -40.59 32.80
N THR A 351 0.09 -40.85 33.22
CA THR A 351 -0.36 -40.50 34.57
C THR A 351 0.30 -41.47 35.56
N ASP A 352 1.33 -41.02 36.28
CA ASP A 352 1.43 -41.23 37.74
C ASP A 352 2.73 -40.67 38.35
N SER A 353 2.55 -39.86 39.39
CA SER A 353 3.38 -39.78 40.61
C SER A 353 4.73 -39.01 40.63
N GLU A 354 4.97 -38.43 41.82
CA GLU A 354 6.24 -37.97 42.42
C GLU A 354 6.89 -36.66 41.91
N THR A 355 6.38 -35.54 42.43
CA THR A 355 7.16 -34.31 42.65
C THR A 355 8.07 -34.43 43.89
N PRO A 356 9.38 -34.10 43.80
CA PRO A 356 10.27 -34.05 44.98
C PRO A 356 10.23 -32.71 45.72
N GLU A 357 10.49 -32.75 47.04
CA GLU A 357 10.76 -31.59 47.92
C GLU A 357 11.94 -30.73 47.42
N SER A 358 12.10 -29.44 47.76
CA SER A 358 12.34 -28.83 49.10
C SER A 358 12.69 -27.32 48.88
N PRO A 359 13.12 -26.45 49.86
CA PRO A 359 13.25 -26.61 51.33
C PRO A 359 12.83 -25.37 52.20
N VAL A 360 13.02 -25.49 53.54
CA VAL A 360 13.10 -24.40 54.57
C VAL A 360 11.73 -23.78 54.98
N ASN A 361 11.32 -23.67 56.25
CA ASN A 361 12.11 -23.28 57.45
C ASN A 361 11.67 -23.94 58.78
N GLU A 362 12.57 -23.97 59.76
CA GLU A 362 12.36 -24.50 61.11
C GLU A 362 11.58 -23.53 62.03
N MET A 363 10.72 -24.05 62.92
CA MET A 363 10.66 -23.60 64.32
C MET A 363 9.77 -24.48 65.22
N MET A 364 10.32 -24.90 66.37
CA MET A 364 9.80 -24.42 67.67
C MET A 364 8.71 -25.23 68.43
N ASP A 365 9.12 -26.09 69.36
CA ASP A 365 8.55 -26.21 70.73
C ASP A 365 7.22 -26.96 71.07
N TYR A 366 7.45 -28.07 71.79
CA TYR A 366 6.97 -28.41 73.16
C TYR A 366 5.56 -28.99 73.50
N SER A 367 5.66 -30.23 74.03
CA SER A 367 5.27 -30.62 75.41
C SER A 367 3.90 -31.22 75.72
N VAL A 368 3.90 -32.55 75.83
CA VAL A 368 3.67 -33.31 77.08
C VAL A 368 2.54 -32.83 78.02
N ASP A 369 1.36 -33.37 77.77
CA ASP A 369 0.56 -34.21 78.67
C ASP A 369 0.76 -34.06 80.21
N LYS A 370 -0.34 -33.70 80.90
CA LYS A 370 -0.51 -33.89 82.35
C LYS A 370 -1.87 -34.51 82.66
N THR A 371 -1.85 -35.80 82.95
CA THR A 371 -2.88 -36.51 83.72
C THR A 371 -3.33 -35.74 84.97
N VAL A 372 -4.60 -35.86 85.41
CA VAL A 372 -5.00 -36.21 86.81
C VAL A 372 -6.53 -36.24 87.05
N ILE A 373 -7.02 -37.43 87.46
CA ILE A 373 -8.06 -37.73 88.47
C ILE A 373 -9.56 -37.39 88.23
N LYS A 374 -10.33 -38.48 88.21
CA LYS A 374 -11.78 -38.64 88.44
C LYS A 374 -12.18 -38.23 89.87
N PRO A 375 -13.41 -37.72 90.09
CA PRO A 375 -14.18 -38.24 91.21
C PRO A 375 -15.59 -38.70 90.80
N GLU A 376 -15.98 -39.87 91.32
CA GLU A 376 -17.36 -40.31 91.36
C GLU A 376 -18.07 -39.63 92.53
N LEU A 377 -19.34 -39.25 92.34
CA LEU A 377 -20.28 -39.15 93.44
C LEU A 377 -21.68 -39.54 92.96
N VAL A 378 -22.27 -40.47 93.71
CA VAL A 378 -23.60 -41.04 93.48
C VAL A 378 -24.63 -40.15 94.18
N THR A 379 -25.72 -39.90 93.48
CA THR A 379 -26.93 -39.20 93.97
C THR A 379 -27.67 -40.02 95.01
N ASP A 380 -28.44 -39.36 95.88
CA ASP A 380 -29.71 -39.90 96.38
C ASP A 380 -30.66 -38.76 96.81
N LEU A 381 -31.83 -38.67 96.13
CA LEU A 381 -33.20 -38.47 96.68
C LEU A 381 -33.54 -37.12 97.40
N ASP A 382 -34.73 -36.51 97.40
CA ASP A 382 -36.10 -36.67 96.81
C ASP A 382 -36.81 -35.28 96.96
N ASP A 383 -37.90 -34.86 96.30
CA ASP A 383 -38.63 -35.16 95.04
C ASP A 383 -39.72 -34.05 94.83
N GLU A 384 -40.62 -34.18 93.85
CA GLU A 384 -41.92 -33.51 93.64
C GLU A 384 -42.02 -32.04 93.15
N SER A 385 -42.10 -31.90 91.80
CA SER A 385 -43.10 -31.06 91.06
C SER A 385 -42.95 -29.51 91.08
N VAL A 386 -43.44 -28.70 90.11
CA VAL A 386 -44.52 -28.85 89.11
C VAL A 386 -44.18 -28.19 87.75
N ASN A 387 -44.28 -28.97 86.67
CA ASN A 387 -44.80 -28.69 85.32
C ASN A 387 -45.09 -27.23 84.86
N VAL A 388 -44.40 -26.75 83.80
CA VAL A 388 -45.00 -26.02 82.64
C VAL A 388 -44.27 -26.43 81.35
N GLU A 389 -45.04 -26.63 80.30
CA GLU A 389 -44.73 -27.18 78.98
C GLU A 389 -43.49 -26.61 78.24
N LEU A 390 -42.66 -27.51 77.68
CA LEU A 390 -42.03 -27.33 76.37
C LEU A 390 -42.30 -28.58 75.52
N ASP A 391 -42.82 -28.38 74.31
CA ASP A 391 -43.17 -29.45 73.38
C ASP A 391 -41.95 -30.29 72.98
N HIS A 392 -42.05 -31.61 73.14
CA HIS A 392 -41.04 -32.55 72.67
C HIS A 392 -41.11 -32.76 71.16
N GLN A 393 -39.95 -32.73 70.53
CA GLN A 393 -39.73 -33.23 69.17
C GLN A 393 -40.19 -34.69 69.05
N GLN A 394 -40.92 -35.00 67.97
CA GLN A 394 -40.99 -36.36 67.49
C GLN A 394 -39.63 -36.71 66.85
N PHE A 395 -38.86 -37.57 67.51
CA PHE A 395 -37.76 -38.27 66.86
C PHE A 395 -38.33 -39.16 65.74
N TYR A 396 -38.02 -38.82 64.49
CA TYR A 396 -38.03 -39.80 63.41
C TYR A 396 -36.67 -40.50 63.40
N GLU A 397 -36.70 -41.83 63.43
CA GLU A 397 -35.58 -42.65 62.97
C GLU A 397 -35.46 -42.55 61.44
N SER A 398 -34.28 -42.91 60.89
CA SER A 398 -33.88 -42.85 59.46
C SER A 398 -33.68 -41.41 58.92
N GLU A 399 -32.66 -41.08 58.12
CA GLU A 399 -31.74 -41.89 57.29
C GLU A 399 -30.26 -41.47 57.47
N GLU A 400 -29.30 -42.26 56.96
CA GLU A 400 -27.90 -41.80 56.81
C GLU A 400 -27.84 -40.63 55.81
N PRO A 401 -27.12 -39.53 56.10
CA PRO A 401 -26.95 -38.46 55.12
C PRO A 401 -26.08 -38.96 53.97
N ALA A 402 -26.64 -38.97 52.76
CA ALA A 402 -25.89 -39.25 51.54
C ALA A 402 -24.75 -38.22 51.37
N ALA A 403 -23.61 -38.67 50.83
CA ALA A 403 -22.48 -37.80 50.52
C ALA A 403 -22.91 -36.65 49.59
N PRO A 404 -22.40 -35.42 49.77
CA PRO A 404 -22.75 -34.30 48.91
C PRO A 404 -22.27 -34.55 47.48
N GLU A 405 -23.20 -34.55 46.52
CA GLU A 405 -22.87 -34.61 45.10
C GLU A 405 -22.30 -33.26 44.65
N PHE A 406 -21.00 -33.23 44.33
CA PHE A 406 -20.34 -32.07 43.74
C PHE A 406 -20.70 -31.94 42.25
N PRO A 407 -20.90 -30.72 41.70
CA PRO A 407 -21.21 -30.53 40.29
C PRO A 407 -20.10 -31.05 39.35
N GLU A 408 -20.50 -31.58 38.18
CA GLU A 408 -19.55 -32.02 37.14
C GLU A 408 -18.60 -30.88 36.74
N GLY A 409 -17.30 -31.09 36.99
CA GLY A 409 -16.24 -30.09 36.78
C GLY A 409 -15.41 -29.76 38.03
N PHE A 410 -15.78 -30.24 39.21
CA PHE A 410 -14.95 -30.12 40.41
C PHE A 410 -13.75 -31.09 40.36
N ASP A 411 -12.55 -30.58 40.67
CA ASP A 411 -11.32 -31.38 40.74
C ASP A 411 -11.40 -32.36 41.93
N PRO A 412 -11.23 -33.68 41.72
CA PRO A 412 -11.30 -34.67 42.80
C PRO A 412 -10.31 -34.41 43.93
N ALA A 413 -9.14 -33.81 43.67
CA ALA A 413 -8.18 -33.45 44.71
C ALA A 413 -8.71 -32.34 45.64
N GLN A 414 -9.38 -31.33 45.06
CA GLN A 414 -9.99 -30.24 45.82
C GLN A 414 -11.25 -30.71 46.58
N ALA A 415 -11.98 -31.68 46.03
CA ALA A 415 -13.10 -32.31 46.72
C ALA A 415 -12.63 -33.14 47.93
N GLU A 416 -11.50 -33.86 47.82
CA GLU A 416 -10.91 -34.60 48.94
C GLU A 416 -10.41 -33.65 50.04
N GLU A 417 -9.67 -32.60 49.69
CA GLU A 417 -9.16 -31.60 50.65
C GLU A 417 -10.31 -30.89 51.40
N PHE A 418 -11.37 -30.50 50.68
CA PHE A 418 -12.58 -29.94 51.29
C PHE A 418 -13.28 -30.93 52.23
N MET A 419 -13.38 -32.21 51.85
CA MET A 419 -13.97 -33.23 52.72
C MET A 419 -13.14 -33.52 53.97
N THR A 420 -11.80 -33.41 53.91
CA THR A 420 -10.96 -33.43 55.13
C THR A 420 -11.24 -32.23 56.02
N GLN A 421 -11.21 -31.00 55.48
CA GLN A 421 -11.50 -29.78 56.26
C GLN A 421 -12.91 -29.81 56.89
N PHE A 422 -13.92 -30.27 56.14
CA PHE A 422 -15.28 -30.42 56.65
C PHE A 422 -15.39 -31.45 57.79
N ASN A 423 -14.67 -32.58 57.69
CA ASN A 423 -14.63 -33.57 58.77
C ASN A 423 -13.88 -33.06 60.01
N GLU A 424 -12.80 -32.28 59.83
CA GLU A 424 -12.08 -31.64 60.92
C GLU A 424 -12.93 -30.57 61.62
N GLU A 425 -13.66 -29.73 60.87
CA GLU A 425 -14.63 -28.78 61.44
C GLU A 425 -15.77 -29.50 62.18
N MET A 426 -16.26 -30.62 61.66
CA MET A 426 -17.31 -31.41 62.33
C MET A 426 -16.84 -32.05 63.64
N GLU A 427 -15.62 -32.58 63.71
CA GLU A 427 -15.04 -33.03 64.99
C GLU A 427 -14.74 -31.85 65.93
N HIS A 428 -14.31 -30.70 65.41
CA HIS A 428 -14.14 -29.49 66.23
C HIS A 428 -15.46 -29.02 66.85
N ILE A 429 -16.56 -28.96 66.07
CA ILE A 429 -17.91 -28.62 66.56
C ILE A 429 -18.39 -29.63 67.63
N LYS A 430 -18.12 -30.92 67.42
CA LYS A 430 -18.45 -31.99 68.36
C LYS A 430 -17.68 -31.85 69.69
N ASN A 431 -16.39 -31.52 69.65
CA ASN A 431 -15.60 -31.21 70.84
C ASN A 431 -16.12 -29.94 71.55
N LEU A 432 -16.43 -28.88 70.80
CA LEU A 432 -17.03 -27.65 71.34
C LEU A 432 -18.38 -27.90 72.03
N THR A 433 -19.15 -28.87 71.53
CA THR A 433 -20.43 -29.28 72.12
C THR A 433 -20.20 -30.02 73.45
N GLN A 434 -19.19 -30.90 73.53
CA GLN A 434 -18.81 -31.56 74.79
C GLN A 434 -18.28 -30.58 75.83
N ASP A 435 -17.46 -29.60 75.41
CA ASP A 435 -16.98 -28.52 76.29
C ASP A 435 -18.14 -27.64 76.80
N TYR A 436 -19.14 -27.37 75.96
CA TYR A 436 -20.35 -26.65 76.36
C TYR A 436 -21.17 -27.43 77.39
N GLU A 437 -21.37 -28.74 77.20
CA GLU A 437 -22.04 -29.60 78.18
C GLU A 437 -21.26 -29.67 79.50
N ALA A 438 -19.93 -29.78 79.46
CA ALA A 438 -19.07 -29.75 80.65
C ALA A 438 -19.19 -28.42 81.41
N LEU A 439 -19.16 -27.28 80.71
CA LEU A 439 -19.36 -25.94 81.28
C LEU A 439 -20.78 -25.75 81.84
N GLN A 440 -21.79 -26.39 81.26
CA GLN A 440 -23.16 -26.36 81.80
C GLN A 440 -23.24 -27.12 83.13
N VAL A 441 -22.59 -28.28 83.23
CA VAL A 441 -22.47 -29.05 84.49
C VAL A 441 -21.65 -28.28 85.54
N GLU A 442 -20.56 -27.62 85.15
CA GLU A 442 -19.79 -26.78 86.07
C GLU A 442 -20.61 -25.59 86.61
N ASN A 443 -21.36 -24.90 85.75
CA ASN A 443 -22.28 -23.84 86.17
C ASN A 443 -23.35 -24.34 87.15
N ALA A 444 -23.94 -25.52 86.91
CA ALA A 444 -24.90 -26.13 87.83
C ALA A 444 -24.27 -26.42 89.21
N ASN A 445 -23.03 -26.93 89.23
CA ASN A 445 -22.27 -27.18 90.46
C ASN A 445 -21.90 -25.88 91.20
N LEU A 446 -21.53 -24.82 90.47
CA LEU A 446 -21.26 -23.50 91.07
C LEU A 446 -22.53 -22.88 91.67
N ALA A 447 -23.68 -22.99 90.99
CA ALA A 447 -24.97 -22.55 91.53
C ALA A 447 -25.38 -23.30 92.80
N ALA A 448 -25.15 -24.63 92.85
CA ALA A 448 -25.39 -25.43 94.05
C ALA A 448 -24.51 -24.99 95.24
N ARG A 449 -23.21 -24.75 95.00
CA ARG A 449 -22.28 -24.25 96.03
C ARG A 449 -22.59 -22.83 96.50
N LEU A 450 -23.13 -21.98 95.62
CA LEU A 450 -23.60 -20.65 96.01
C LEU A 450 -24.78 -20.74 97.00
N ASN A 451 -25.78 -21.57 96.68
CA ASN A 451 -26.95 -21.80 97.53
C ASN A 451 -26.58 -22.41 98.91
N GLU A 452 -25.61 -23.34 98.93
CA GLU A 452 -25.04 -23.87 100.19
C GLU A 452 -24.33 -22.78 101.00
N GLY A 453 -23.62 -21.86 100.34
CA GLY A 453 -23.01 -20.68 100.97
C GLY A 453 -24.04 -19.70 101.55
N GLU A 454 -25.16 -19.49 100.86
CA GLU A 454 -26.28 -18.67 101.36
C GLU A 454 -26.95 -19.30 102.58
N LEU A 455 -27.18 -20.61 102.57
CA LEU A 455 -27.67 -21.36 103.74
C LEU A 455 -26.73 -21.25 104.95
N HIS A 456 -25.42 -21.36 104.73
CA HIS A 456 -24.42 -21.14 105.78
C HIS A 456 -24.45 -19.70 106.33
N LEU A 457 -24.65 -18.69 105.49
CA LEU A 457 -24.81 -17.29 105.92
C LEU A 457 -26.07 -17.08 106.76
N VAL A 458 -27.19 -17.73 106.41
CA VAL A 458 -28.42 -17.69 107.23
C VAL A 458 -28.17 -18.31 108.61
N GLU A 459 -27.49 -19.45 108.68
CA GLU A 459 -27.19 -20.12 109.95
C GLU A 459 -26.20 -19.33 110.82
N VAL A 460 -25.17 -18.71 110.22
CA VAL A 460 -24.24 -17.81 110.95
C VAL A 460 -24.98 -16.61 111.53
N ASN A 461 -25.90 -15.99 110.77
CA ASN A 461 -26.74 -14.90 111.30
C ASN A 461 -27.68 -15.37 112.42
N ARG A 462 -28.18 -16.61 112.37
CA ARG A 462 -28.99 -17.23 113.44
C ARG A 462 -28.18 -17.36 114.74
N ILE A 463 -26.97 -17.91 114.65
CA ILE A 463 -26.05 -18.07 115.78
C ILE A 463 -25.62 -16.72 116.37
N LEU A 464 -25.34 -15.72 115.51
CA LEU A 464 -24.92 -14.39 115.95
C LEU A 464 -26.00 -13.71 116.81
N LYS A 465 -27.27 -13.89 116.43
CA LYS A 465 -28.42 -13.40 117.20
C LYS A 465 -28.58 -14.12 118.56
N GLU A 466 -28.34 -15.43 118.63
CA GLU A 466 -28.34 -16.17 119.91
C GLU A 466 -27.26 -15.64 120.87
N VAL A 467 -26.09 -15.25 120.35
CA VAL A 467 -24.99 -14.66 121.13
C VAL A 467 -25.31 -13.23 121.61
N GLU A 468 -26.07 -12.45 120.84
CA GLU A 468 -26.58 -11.13 121.28
C GLU A 468 -27.58 -11.29 122.43
N GLU A 469 -28.55 -12.20 122.30
CA GLU A 469 -29.55 -12.49 123.33
C GLU A 469 -28.91 -13.02 124.64
N GLU A 470 -27.84 -13.82 124.56
CA GLU A 470 -27.09 -14.28 125.75
C GLU A 470 -26.22 -13.17 126.39
N ASN A 471 -25.69 -12.22 125.61
CA ASN A 471 -25.02 -11.04 126.16
C ASN A 471 -25.97 -10.11 126.93
N GLU A 472 -27.19 -9.87 126.41
CA GLU A 472 -28.20 -9.11 127.16
C GLU A 472 -28.55 -9.78 128.50
N ARG A 473 -28.67 -11.11 128.49
CA ARG A 473 -28.89 -11.90 129.72
C ARG A 473 -27.75 -11.73 130.73
N LEU A 474 -26.50 -11.86 130.31
CA LEU A 474 -25.32 -11.71 131.18
C LEU A 474 -25.21 -10.30 131.77
N ASN A 475 -25.47 -9.25 130.98
CA ASN A 475 -25.51 -7.88 131.49
C ASN A 475 -26.59 -7.71 132.58
N SER A 476 -27.78 -8.31 132.38
CA SER A 476 -28.84 -8.30 133.40
C SER A 476 -28.49 -9.05 134.69
N GLU A 477 -27.44 -9.89 134.69
CA GLU A 477 -26.96 -10.63 135.86
C GLU A 477 -25.83 -9.86 136.57
N VAL A 478 -25.00 -9.13 135.83
CA VAL A 478 -24.02 -8.17 136.37
C VAL A 478 -24.72 -7.04 137.13
N ASP A 479 -25.82 -6.49 136.60
CA ASP A 479 -26.59 -5.43 137.29
C ASP A 479 -27.14 -5.90 138.65
N LYS A 480 -27.59 -7.16 138.75
CA LYS A 480 -28.07 -7.75 140.01
C LYS A 480 -26.93 -7.92 141.04
N LEU A 481 -25.74 -8.29 140.59
CA LEU A 481 -24.55 -8.41 141.45
C LEU A 481 -24.04 -7.05 141.94
N LEU A 482 -24.20 -5.98 141.13
CA LEU A 482 -23.95 -4.61 141.56
C LEU A 482 -24.95 -4.15 142.64
N GLU A 483 -26.24 -4.52 142.50
CA GLU A 483 -27.27 -4.24 143.50
C GLU A 483 -26.99 -4.98 144.83
N GLU A 484 -26.55 -6.25 144.80
CA GLU A 484 -26.10 -6.97 146.00
C GLU A 484 -24.88 -6.29 146.67
N LEU A 485 -23.92 -5.80 145.88
CA LEU A 485 -22.70 -5.17 146.41
C LEU A 485 -22.97 -3.88 147.21
N ASP A 486 -23.93 -3.07 146.76
CA ASP A 486 -24.34 -1.86 147.50
C ASP A 486 -25.10 -2.18 148.79
N THR A 487 -25.83 -3.31 148.87
CA THR A 487 -26.44 -3.75 150.14
C THR A 487 -25.40 -4.15 151.18
N LEU A 488 -24.27 -4.76 150.78
CA LEU A 488 -23.19 -5.16 151.67
C LEU A 488 -22.36 -3.98 152.23
N LYS A 489 -22.32 -2.85 151.52
CA LYS A 489 -21.49 -1.69 151.89
C LYS A 489 -22.06 -0.83 153.02
N SER A 490 -23.28 -1.11 153.48
CA SER A 490 -24.02 -0.27 154.42
C SER A 490 -24.00 -0.75 155.89
N ALA A 491 -23.18 -1.75 156.25
CA ALA A 491 -23.19 -2.34 157.60
C ALA A 491 -21.82 -2.79 158.17
N GLN A 492 -20.99 -1.88 158.69
CA GLN A 492 -20.21 -2.11 159.94
C GLN A 492 -19.52 -0.86 160.52
N SER A 493 -19.34 -0.82 161.86
CA SER A 493 -18.70 0.29 162.58
C SER A 493 -18.19 -0.11 163.99
N LEU A 494 -17.31 0.73 164.57
CA LEU A 494 -16.89 0.87 165.99
C LEU A 494 -15.68 0.07 166.58
N GLN A 495 -14.54 0.77 166.76
CA GLN A 495 -13.98 1.34 168.04
C GLN A 495 -13.75 0.45 169.30
N VAL A 496 -12.87 0.70 170.32
CA VAL A 496 -11.70 1.61 170.60
C VAL A 496 -11.00 1.23 171.96
N GLU A 497 -9.65 1.28 172.01
CA GLU A 497 -8.69 1.61 173.14
C GLU A 497 -8.87 1.15 174.66
N PRO A 498 -8.33 1.83 175.74
CA PRO A 498 -6.93 1.74 176.31
C PRO A 498 -6.73 1.63 177.88
N VAL A 499 -5.44 1.77 178.32
CA VAL A 499 -4.84 2.35 179.58
C VAL A 499 -4.50 1.55 180.87
N ASN A 500 -3.25 1.76 181.36
CA ASN A 500 -2.81 2.23 182.71
C ASN A 500 -2.13 1.30 183.78
N VAL A 501 -0.78 1.28 183.75
CA VAL A 501 0.17 1.54 184.86
C VAL A 501 -0.02 0.82 186.22
N SER A 502 0.91 -0.10 186.57
CA SER A 502 1.97 0.17 187.58
C SER A 502 2.94 -1.00 187.90
N ALA A 503 3.68 -1.55 186.93
CA ALA A 503 4.91 -2.33 187.18
C ALA A 503 6.13 -1.63 186.55
N SER A 504 6.49 -0.47 187.10
CA SER A 504 7.06 0.69 186.38
C SER A 504 8.53 0.62 185.87
N PHE A 505 9.09 -0.55 185.53
CA PHE A 505 10.33 -0.60 184.72
C PHE A 505 10.25 -1.64 183.62
N ASP A 506 10.11 -2.93 183.97
CA ASP A 506 10.03 -4.02 182.99
C ASP A 506 8.84 -3.84 182.02
N GLU A 507 7.70 -3.35 182.53
CA GLU A 507 6.51 -3.02 181.72
C GLU A 507 6.74 -1.81 180.80
N LYS A 508 7.58 -0.85 181.21
CA LYS A 508 7.98 0.30 180.36
C LYS A 508 9.01 -0.09 179.31
N GLU A 509 9.90 -1.02 179.63
CA GLU A 509 10.87 -1.57 178.69
C GLU A 509 10.19 -2.50 177.68
N GLN A 510 9.20 -3.29 178.12
CA GLN A 510 8.31 -4.05 177.24
C GLN A 510 7.46 -3.15 176.35
N ILE A 511 6.80 -2.13 176.90
CA ILE A 511 6.04 -1.13 176.09
C ILE A 511 6.98 -0.38 175.12
N LEU A 512 8.21 -0.04 175.53
CA LEU A 512 9.19 0.59 174.63
C LEU A 512 9.63 -0.37 173.51
N ASN A 513 9.83 -1.66 173.82
CA ASN A 513 10.11 -2.69 172.82
C ASN A 513 8.90 -2.93 171.89
N ASP A 514 7.67 -2.87 172.40
CA ASP A 514 6.44 -2.94 171.60
C ASP A 514 6.28 -1.70 170.72
N TYR A 515 6.63 -0.50 171.21
CA TYR A 515 6.66 0.73 170.41
C TYR A 515 7.78 0.70 169.37
N LEU A 516 8.96 0.16 169.69
CA LEU A 516 10.05 -0.02 168.74
C LEU A 516 9.66 -1.05 167.68
N SER A 517 9.08 -2.20 168.05
CA SER A 517 8.54 -3.21 167.14
C SER A 517 7.39 -2.66 166.29
N LYS A 518 6.50 -1.83 166.84
CA LYS A 518 5.42 -1.18 166.11
C LYS A 518 5.97 -0.09 165.17
N ARG A 519 6.97 0.69 165.59
CA ARG A 519 7.68 1.66 164.74
C ARG A 519 8.45 0.95 163.63
N GLU A 520 9.03 -0.21 163.90
CA GLU A 520 9.75 -1.03 162.93
C GLU A 520 8.77 -1.66 161.93
N LYS A 521 7.65 -2.22 162.39
CA LYS A 521 6.53 -2.67 161.52
C LYS A 521 6.00 -1.54 160.64
N LEU A 522 5.69 -0.37 161.22
CA LEU A 522 5.27 0.81 160.47
C LEU A 522 6.36 1.31 159.52
N SER A 523 7.64 1.19 159.88
CA SER A 523 8.77 1.54 159.00
C SER A 523 8.91 0.54 157.84
N THR A 524 8.67 -0.76 158.07
CA THR A 524 8.62 -1.76 156.99
C THR A 524 7.38 -1.57 156.12
N GLU A 525 6.24 -1.20 156.70
CA GLU A 525 5.00 -0.90 155.99
C GLU A 525 5.16 0.35 155.12
N ILE A 526 5.66 1.47 155.67
CA ILE A 526 6.02 2.68 154.91
C ILE A 526 7.04 2.36 153.81
N SER A 527 8.02 1.48 154.06
CA SER A 527 8.98 1.06 153.04
C SER A 527 8.31 0.24 151.92
N SER A 528 7.36 -0.63 152.27
CA SER A 528 6.60 -1.43 151.32
C SER A 528 5.60 -0.60 150.51
N LEU A 529 4.89 0.33 151.14
CA LEU A 529 3.98 1.27 150.49
C LEU A 529 4.74 2.25 149.60
N LYS A 530 5.96 2.65 149.99
CA LYS A 530 6.85 3.41 149.11
C LYS A 530 7.30 2.59 147.90
N ALA A 531 7.73 1.35 148.10
CA ALA A 531 8.10 0.46 147.00
C ALA A 531 6.92 0.20 146.05
N GLU A 532 5.70 0.07 146.57
CA GLU A 532 4.48 -0.09 145.77
C GLU A 532 4.07 1.21 145.08
N ALA A 533 4.26 2.38 145.71
CA ALA A 533 4.07 3.67 145.06
C ALA A 533 5.09 3.91 143.93
N ASP A 534 6.36 3.54 144.14
CA ASP A 534 7.41 3.58 143.12
C ASP A 534 7.09 2.60 141.96
N ARG A 535 6.51 1.42 142.27
CA ARG A 535 6.01 0.45 141.29
C ARG A 535 4.81 0.97 140.51
N LEU A 536 3.81 1.53 141.17
CA LEU A 536 2.63 2.09 140.52
C LEU A 536 3.00 3.31 139.66
N ALA A 537 3.97 4.12 140.09
CA ALA A 537 4.51 5.20 139.28
C ALA A 537 5.24 4.67 138.03
N SER A 538 6.01 3.58 138.13
CA SER A 538 6.66 2.97 136.96
C SER A 538 5.66 2.30 136.02
N LEU A 539 4.61 1.66 136.54
CA LEU A 539 3.50 1.12 135.74
C LEU A 539 2.71 2.22 135.04
N THR A 540 2.34 3.28 135.76
CA THR A 540 1.64 4.45 135.19
C THR A 540 2.47 5.09 134.08
N LYS A 541 3.79 5.18 134.26
CA LYS A 541 4.69 5.65 133.21
C LYS A 541 4.70 4.71 132.02
N ALA A 542 4.88 3.40 132.22
CA ALA A 542 4.88 2.43 131.13
C ALA A 542 3.56 2.43 130.34
N GLN A 543 2.42 2.56 131.02
CA GLN A 543 1.11 2.70 130.38
C GLN A 543 0.93 4.04 129.64
N SER A 544 1.56 5.12 130.11
CA SER A 544 1.61 6.39 129.38
C SER A 544 2.47 6.27 128.12
N ASP A 545 3.65 5.67 128.24
CA ASP A 545 4.59 5.45 127.13
C ASP A 545 3.94 4.52 126.06
N GLU A 546 3.21 3.47 126.48
CA GLU A 546 2.42 2.57 125.62
C GLU A 546 1.24 3.28 124.96
N LEU A 547 0.49 4.10 125.70
CA LEU A 547 -0.64 4.86 125.17
C LEU A 547 -0.21 5.96 124.19
N ASP A 548 0.98 6.53 124.36
CA ASP A 548 1.58 7.45 123.39
C ASP A 548 2.07 6.68 122.14
N SER A 549 2.65 5.49 122.27
CA SER A 549 2.97 4.60 121.14
C SER A 549 1.73 4.22 120.33
N VAL A 550 0.62 3.87 120.98
CA VAL A 550 -0.65 3.54 120.30
C VAL A 550 -1.26 4.75 119.59
N LYS A 551 -1.06 5.98 120.09
CA LYS A 551 -1.44 7.19 119.34
C LYS A 551 -0.61 7.35 118.08
N GLU A 552 0.72 7.18 118.17
CA GLU A 552 1.61 7.26 117.01
C GLU A 552 1.24 6.22 115.94
N GLU A 553 0.92 4.99 116.35
CA GLU A 553 0.42 3.95 115.43
C GLU A 553 -0.94 4.31 114.81
N LEU A 554 -1.86 4.89 115.59
CA LEU A 554 -3.19 5.29 115.08
C LEU A 554 -3.11 6.50 114.14
N GLU A 555 -2.23 7.46 114.41
CA GLU A 555 -1.91 8.57 113.50
C GLU A 555 -1.27 8.06 112.20
N ALA A 556 -0.31 7.12 112.29
CA ALA A 556 0.30 6.50 111.12
C ALA A 556 -0.72 5.70 110.28
N LEU A 557 -1.58 4.90 110.92
CA LEU A 557 -2.64 4.15 110.25
C LEU A 557 -3.68 5.07 109.60
N ASN A 558 -4.02 6.19 110.23
CA ASN A 558 -4.89 7.20 109.65
C ASN A 558 -4.23 7.90 108.44
N GLY A 559 -2.91 8.12 108.49
CA GLY A 559 -2.10 8.55 107.35
C GLY A 559 -2.17 7.57 106.18
N GLN A 560 -1.91 6.28 106.43
CA GLN A 560 -2.01 5.21 105.43
C GLN A 560 -3.43 5.10 104.84
N LYS A 561 -4.47 5.23 105.67
CA LYS A 561 -5.88 5.26 105.21
C LYS A 561 -6.15 6.45 104.29
N SER A 562 -5.62 7.63 104.60
CA SER A 562 -5.75 8.82 103.76
C SER A 562 -4.99 8.67 102.43
N GLU A 563 -3.83 8.03 102.45
CA GLU A 563 -3.06 7.72 101.24
C GLU A 563 -3.80 6.71 100.36
N ALA A 564 -4.30 5.60 100.94
CA ALA A 564 -5.07 4.59 100.23
C ALA A 564 -6.36 5.15 99.61
N MET A 565 -7.09 6.02 100.33
CA MET A 565 -8.21 6.81 99.77
C MET A 565 -7.80 7.63 98.54
N THR A 566 -6.65 8.31 98.61
CA THR A 566 -6.14 9.15 97.53
C THR A 566 -5.74 8.31 96.32
N GLN A 567 -5.08 7.16 96.54
CA GLN A 567 -4.73 6.22 95.48
C GLN A 567 -5.99 5.62 94.83
N LEU A 568 -7.00 5.25 95.61
CA LEU A 568 -8.27 4.71 95.10
C LEU A 568 -8.99 5.75 94.23
N GLN A 569 -9.04 7.02 94.65
CA GLN A 569 -9.57 8.10 93.81
C GLN A 569 -8.77 8.24 92.49
N GLN A 570 -7.44 8.19 92.53
CA GLN A 570 -6.62 8.24 91.31
C GLN A 570 -6.85 7.03 90.39
N PHE A 571 -7.11 5.83 90.92
CA PHE A 571 -7.47 4.67 90.12
C PHE A 571 -8.89 4.79 89.52
N GLU A 572 -9.85 5.35 90.25
CA GLU A 572 -11.19 5.67 89.74
C GLU A 572 -11.10 6.69 88.59
N GLU A 573 -10.33 7.76 88.76
CA GLU A 573 -10.08 8.77 87.73
C GLU A 573 -9.43 8.15 86.48
N LYS A 574 -8.37 7.33 86.64
CA LYS A 574 -7.73 6.59 85.53
C LYS A 574 -8.72 5.65 84.83
N LYS A 575 -9.54 4.91 85.57
CA LYS A 575 -10.58 4.03 85.02
C LYS A 575 -11.59 4.84 84.17
N THR A 576 -11.99 6.03 84.62
CA THR A 576 -12.87 6.88 83.80
C THR A 576 -12.20 7.46 82.56
N MET A 577 -10.89 7.71 82.58
CA MET A 577 -10.14 8.12 81.38
C MET A 577 -10.02 6.97 80.38
N ILE A 578 -9.58 5.79 80.83
CA ILE A 578 -9.47 4.59 79.98
C ILE A 578 -10.82 4.23 79.34
N ASN A 579 -11.93 4.32 80.08
CA ASN A 579 -13.26 4.09 79.50
C ASN A 579 -13.64 5.12 78.41
N LYS A 580 -13.21 6.38 78.53
CA LYS A 580 -13.44 7.40 77.48
C LYS A 580 -12.57 7.14 76.25
N GLU A 581 -11.31 6.78 76.45
CA GLU A 581 -10.40 6.40 75.37
C GLU A 581 -10.95 5.17 74.63
N LEU A 582 -11.41 4.14 75.34
CA LEU A 582 -12.00 2.94 74.77
C LEU A 582 -13.26 3.24 73.94
N VAL A 583 -14.16 4.10 74.42
CA VAL A 583 -15.33 4.55 73.63
C VAL A 583 -14.89 5.30 72.37
N SER A 584 -13.92 6.22 72.46
CA SER A 584 -13.42 6.96 71.28
C SER A 584 -12.69 6.07 70.26
N LEU A 585 -12.01 5.02 70.72
CA LEU A 585 -11.40 4.01 69.86
C LEU A 585 -12.44 3.14 69.18
N GLU A 586 -13.54 2.80 69.86
CA GLU A 586 -14.66 2.04 69.28
C GLU A 586 -15.43 2.87 68.24
N GLU A 587 -15.68 4.16 68.51
CA GLU A 587 -16.25 5.10 67.51
C GLU A 587 -15.34 5.22 66.27
N SER A 588 -14.02 5.34 66.47
CA SER A 588 -13.03 5.34 65.39
C SER A 588 -13.02 4.02 64.60
N ARG A 589 -13.06 2.88 65.29
CA ARG A 589 -13.14 1.54 64.69
C ARG A 589 -14.39 1.39 63.83
N GLN A 590 -15.54 1.85 64.31
CA GLN A 590 -16.80 1.80 63.58
C GLN A 590 -16.79 2.73 62.34
N SER A 591 -16.18 3.92 62.45
CA SER A 591 -15.98 4.82 61.31
C SER A 591 -15.08 4.19 60.24
N LEU A 592 -13.94 3.61 60.64
CA LEU A 592 -13.02 2.92 59.72
C LEU A 592 -13.67 1.69 59.08
N THR A 593 -14.47 0.93 59.84
CA THR A 593 -15.23 -0.22 59.29
C THR A 593 -16.20 0.25 58.20
N SER A 594 -16.93 1.35 58.44
CA SER A 594 -17.85 1.94 57.45
C SER A 594 -17.12 2.46 56.20
N GLU A 595 -15.90 3.00 56.37
CA GLU A 595 -15.05 3.42 55.25
C GLU A 595 -14.54 2.24 54.43
N VAL A 596 -14.12 1.14 55.08
CA VAL A 596 -13.72 -0.10 54.42
C VAL A 596 -14.89 -0.74 53.65
N GLU A 597 -16.10 -0.77 54.21
CA GLU A 597 -17.30 -1.23 53.52
C GLU A 597 -17.62 -0.38 52.27
N SER A 598 -17.51 0.94 52.39
CA SER A 598 -17.68 1.89 51.28
C SER A 598 -16.63 1.68 50.18
N LEU A 599 -15.35 1.52 50.55
CA LEU A 599 -14.28 1.22 49.61
C LEU A 599 -14.46 -0.13 48.93
N GLY A 600 -14.89 -1.18 49.66
CA GLY A 600 -15.25 -2.48 49.10
C GLY A 600 -16.38 -2.38 48.08
N SER A 601 -17.44 -1.61 48.38
CA SER A 601 -18.50 -1.35 47.40
C SER A 601 -17.99 -0.59 46.17
N ASN A 602 -17.05 0.34 46.32
CA ASN A 602 -16.45 1.06 45.20
C ASN A 602 -15.56 0.16 44.34
N ILE A 603 -14.79 -0.75 44.94
CA ILE A 603 -14.00 -1.76 44.23
C ILE A 603 -14.92 -2.66 43.40
N ASN A 604 -15.97 -3.22 44.00
CA ASN A 604 -16.95 -4.05 43.29
C ASN A 604 -17.61 -3.31 42.11
N ASN A 605 -17.92 -2.01 42.30
CA ASN A 605 -18.44 -1.17 41.22
C ASN A 605 -17.39 -0.98 40.10
N LEU A 606 -16.12 -0.71 40.44
CA LEU A 606 -15.02 -0.54 39.48
C LEU A 606 -14.70 -1.82 38.71
N GLU A 607 -14.73 -3.00 39.36
CA GLU A 607 -14.61 -4.28 38.66
C GLU A 607 -15.77 -4.51 37.69
N SER A 608 -17.00 -4.16 38.08
CA SER A 608 -18.16 -4.29 37.20
C SER A 608 -18.08 -3.36 35.99
N THR A 609 -17.61 -2.12 36.15
CA THR A 609 -17.44 -1.19 35.03
C THR A 609 -16.25 -1.58 34.15
N SER A 610 -15.16 -2.12 34.73
CA SER A 610 -14.02 -2.67 34.00
C SER A 610 -14.45 -3.82 33.08
N LYS A 611 -15.19 -4.82 33.59
CA LYS A 611 -15.73 -5.94 32.79
C LYS A 611 -16.64 -5.45 31.65
N VAL A 612 -17.49 -4.44 31.90
CA VAL A 612 -18.36 -3.85 30.87
C VAL A 612 -17.57 -3.03 29.83
N LEU A 613 -16.44 -2.45 30.19
CA LEU A 613 -15.55 -1.76 29.25
C LEU A 613 -14.77 -2.75 28.39
N GLU A 614 -14.28 -3.83 28.98
CA GLU A 614 -13.60 -4.93 28.28
C GLU A 614 -14.53 -5.63 27.27
N GLU A 615 -15.77 -5.96 27.65
CA GLU A 615 -16.78 -6.52 26.73
C GLU A 615 -17.08 -5.55 25.56
N LYS A 616 -17.16 -4.25 25.83
CA LYS A 616 -17.34 -3.23 24.78
C LYS A 616 -16.14 -3.14 23.86
N GLN A 617 -14.93 -3.20 24.40
CA GLN A 617 -13.69 -3.16 23.64
C GLN A 617 -13.61 -4.36 22.69
N LEU A 618 -13.78 -5.59 23.21
CA LEU A 618 -13.83 -6.81 22.42
C LEU A 618 -14.86 -6.73 21.29
N LYS A 619 -16.06 -6.19 21.58
CA LYS A 619 -17.12 -6.00 20.59
C LYS A 619 -16.79 -4.95 19.53
N THR A 620 -16.05 -3.90 19.88
CA THR A 620 -15.55 -2.94 18.89
C THR A 620 -14.42 -3.52 18.04
N GLU A 621 -13.53 -4.33 18.63
CA GLU A 621 -12.47 -5.04 17.91
C GLU A 621 -13.06 -6.07 16.93
N GLU A 622 -14.07 -6.84 17.33
CA GLU A 622 -14.82 -7.76 16.45
C GLU A 622 -15.43 -7.03 15.24
N LEU A 623 -16.07 -5.88 15.46
CA LEU A 623 -16.64 -5.06 14.38
C LEU A 623 -15.57 -4.47 13.44
N VAL A 624 -14.41 -4.07 13.99
CA VAL A 624 -13.27 -3.59 13.19
C VAL A 624 -12.67 -4.73 12.37
N LEU A 625 -12.54 -5.93 12.93
CA LEU A 625 -12.03 -7.12 12.22
C LEU A 625 -12.96 -7.54 11.08
N GLU A 626 -14.28 -7.57 11.28
CA GLU A 626 -15.22 -7.89 10.19
C GLU A 626 -15.25 -6.79 9.12
N ALA A 627 -15.10 -5.52 9.50
CA ALA A 627 -14.95 -4.42 8.54
C ALA A 627 -13.66 -4.53 7.71
N LEU A 628 -12.51 -4.83 8.35
CA LEU A 628 -11.23 -5.08 7.67
C LEU A 628 -11.29 -6.29 6.74
N LYS A 629 -11.99 -7.36 7.15
CA LYS A 629 -12.22 -8.56 6.34
C LYS A 629 -13.09 -8.27 5.12
N SER A 630 -14.19 -7.51 5.28
CA SER A 630 -15.02 -7.04 4.16
C SER A 630 -14.23 -6.13 3.20
N PHE A 631 -13.42 -5.22 3.74
CA PHE A 631 -12.55 -4.34 2.94
C PHE A 631 -11.50 -5.13 2.16
N ASN A 632 -10.85 -6.12 2.79
CA ASN A 632 -9.90 -7.00 2.10
C ASN A 632 -10.56 -7.81 0.97
N GLN A 633 -11.80 -8.29 1.16
CA GLN A 633 -12.56 -8.94 0.09
C GLN A 633 -12.85 -7.99 -1.08
N GLU A 634 -13.20 -6.72 -0.80
CA GLU A 634 -13.39 -5.70 -1.84
C GLU A 634 -12.08 -5.39 -2.59
N VAL A 635 -10.96 -5.25 -1.88
CA VAL A 635 -9.63 -5.05 -2.48
C VAL A 635 -9.23 -6.22 -3.39
N VAL A 636 -9.52 -7.47 -2.99
CA VAL A 636 -9.30 -8.66 -3.84
C VAL A 636 -10.18 -8.61 -5.08
N ALA A 637 -11.48 -8.32 -4.94
CA ALA A 637 -12.41 -8.22 -6.08
C ALA A 637 -12.00 -7.11 -7.07
N LEU A 638 -11.53 -5.96 -6.57
CA LEU A 638 -11.01 -4.86 -7.38
C LEU A 638 -9.71 -5.26 -8.12
N ARG A 639 -8.79 -5.99 -7.47
CA ARG A 639 -7.58 -6.54 -8.11
C ARG A 639 -7.91 -7.56 -9.21
N GLU A 640 -8.91 -8.42 -8.99
CA GLU A 640 -9.40 -9.32 -10.04
C GLU A 640 -9.99 -8.53 -11.22
N GLN A 641 -10.80 -7.50 -10.94
CA GLN A 641 -11.40 -6.66 -11.98
C GLN A 641 -10.35 -5.89 -12.77
N GLN A 642 -9.32 -5.34 -12.10
CA GLN A 642 -8.16 -4.71 -12.73
C GLN A 642 -7.41 -5.70 -13.63
N THR A 643 -7.25 -6.95 -13.18
CA THR A 643 -6.58 -8.01 -13.95
C THR A 643 -7.39 -8.39 -15.21
N LYS A 644 -8.72 -8.52 -15.08
CA LYS A 644 -9.63 -8.75 -16.21
C LYS A 644 -9.57 -7.59 -17.22
N LEU A 645 -9.61 -6.35 -16.76
CA LEU A 645 -9.49 -5.17 -17.63
C LEU A 645 -8.14 -5.08 -18.36
N ARG A 646 -7.02 -5.45 -17.71
CA ARG A 646 -5.71 -5.54 -18.36
C ARG A 646 -5.69 -6.60 -19.47
N ALA A 647 -6.31 -7.76 -19.25
CA ALA A 647 -6.43 -8.80 -20.28
C ALA A 647 -7.30 -8.32 -21.47
N ASP A 648 -8.46 -7.71 -21.20
CA ASP A 648 -9.34 -7.14 -22.23
C ASP A 648 -8.63 -6.06 -23.07
N ILE A 649 -7.80 -5.21 -22.45
CA ILE A 649 -6.99 -4.20 -23.16
C ILE A 649 -5.99 -4.87 -24.11
N LEU A 650 -5.21 -5.86 -23.62
CA LEU A 650 -4.24 -6.58 -24.44
C LEU A 650 -4.90 -7.29 -25.65
N ASP A 651 -6.08 -7.88 -25.46
CA ASP A 651 -6.81 -8.50 -26.56
C ASP A 651 -7.39 -7.47 -27.54
N LYS A 652 -7.76 -6.27 -27.08
CA LYS A 652 -8.15 -5.16 -27.96
C LYS A 652 -6.98 -4.58 -28.73
N GLU A 653 -5.79 -4.53 -28.15
CA GLU A 653 -4.55 -4.11 -28.83
C GLU A 653 -4.13 -5.13 -29.90
N ARG A 654 -4.26 -6.44 -29.61
CA ARG A 654 -4.09 -7.51 -30.61
C ARG A 654 -5.11 -7.38 -31.76
N GLU A 655 -6.39 -7.18 -31.45
CA GLU A 655 -7.44 -6.97 -32.46
C GLU A 655 -7.17 -5.73 -33.32
N LYS A 656 -6.69 -4.64 -32.71
CA LYS A 656 -6.30 -3.41 -33.40
C LYS A 656 -5.13 -3.67 -34.36
N SER A 657 -4.04 -4.28 -33.88
CA SER A 657 -2.85 -4.58 -34.70
C SER A 657 -3.18 -5.50 -35.89
N GLN A 658 -4.05 -6.50 -35.69
CA GLN A 658 -4.55 -7.34 -36.78
C GLN A 658 -5.33 -6.56 -37.84
N LYS A 659 -6.17 -5.59 -37.42
CA LYS A 659 -6.91 -4.72 -38.36
C LYS A 659 -6.01 -3.73 -39.08
N GLU A 660 -5.00 -3.18 -38.41
CA GLU A 660 -3.99 -2.31 -39.03
C GLU A 660 -3.22 -3.07 -40.12
N SER A 661 -2.79 -4.31 -39.84
CA SER A 661 -2.16 -5.18 -40.86
C SER A 661 -3.12 -5.56 -42.01
N GLU A 662 -4.42 -5.77 -41.76
CA GLU A 662 -5.38 -5.94 -42.86
C GLU A 662 -5.53 -4.65 -43.70
N ILE A 663 -5.56 -3.47 -43.09
CA ILE A 663 -5.64 -2.18 -43.80
C ILE A 663 -4.41 -1.99 -44.70
N GLU A 664 -3.19 -2.19 -44.18
CA GLU A 664 -1.94 -2.13 -44.98
C GLU A 664 -2.01 -3.05 -46.20
N ARG A 665 -2.52 -4.29 -46.02
CA ARG A 665 -2.73 -5.22 -47.13
C ARG A 665 -3.74 -4.70 -48.16
N ARG A 666 -4.85 -4.10 -47.72
CA ARG A 666 -5.85 -3.50 -48.63
C ARG A 666 -5.30 -2.29 -49.37
N ASP A 667 -4.45 -1.48 -48.75
CA ASP A 667 -3.81 -0.35 -49.41
C ASP A 667 -2.80 -0.78 -50.46
N MET A 668 -2.08 -1.90 -50.23
CA MET A 668 -1.28 -2.56 -51.28
C MET A 668 -2.16 -3.09 -52.43
N GLU A 669 -3.24 -3.83 -52.15
CA GLU A 669 -4.21 -4.30 -53.16
C GLU A 669 -4.78 -3.11 -53.99
N LEU A 670 -5.10 -1.98 -53.35
CA LEU A 670 -5.55 -0.77 -54.01
C LEU A 670 -4.46 -0.07 -54.83
N GLY A 671 -3.20 -0.14 -54.39
CA GLY A 671 -2.03 0.35 -55.13
C GLY A 671 -1.84 -0.40 -56.44
N ASP A 672 -1.88 -1.73 -56.38
CA ASP A 672 -1.76 -2.62 -57.54
C ASP A 672 -2.91 -2.37 -58.53
N LEU A 673 -4.16 -2.37 -58.07
CA LEU A 673 -5.33 -2.09 -58.93
C LEU A 673 -5.28 -0.69 -59.57
N LYS A 674 -4.80 0.34 -58.86
CA LYS A 674 -4.55 1.67 -59.46
C LYS A 674 -3.48 1.62 -60.54
N SER A 675 -2.47 0.76 -60.41
CA SER A 675 -1.42 0.58 -61.42
C SER A 675 -1.96 -0.14 -62.66
N GLU A 676 -2.77 -1.19 -62.48
CA GLU A 676 -3.43 -1.92 -63.57
C GLU A 676 -4.37 -1.01 -64.37
N ILE A 677 -5.16 -0.17 -63.68
CA ILE A 677 -6.03 0.82 -64.31
C ILE A 677 -5.20 1.80 -65.17
N LYS A 678 -4.09 2.34 -64.66
CA LYS A 678 -3.20 3.24 -65.43
C LYS A 678 -2.61 2.56 -66.67
N ILE A 679 -2.28 1.27 -66.59
CA ILE A 679 -1.79 0.48 -67.73
C ILE A 679 -2.92 0.31 -68.76
N ALA A 680 -4.12 -0.09 -68.33
CA ALA A 680 -5.28 -0.26 -69.19
C ALA A 680 -5.72 1.06 -69.87
N GLU A 681 -5.66 2.19 -69.17
CA GLU A 681 -5.90 3.53 -69.73
C GLU A 681 -4.87 3.90 -70.81
N LYS A 682 -3.58 3.63 -70.56
CA LYS A 682 -2.50 3.84 -71.53
C LYS A 682 -2.71 2.99 -72.78
N ASP A 683 -3.05 1.72 -72.62
CA ASP A 683 -3.32 0.81 -73.73
C ASP A 683 -4.57 1.21 -74.51
N LEU A 684 -5.62 1.70 -73.84
CA LEU A 684 -6.81 2.26 -74.48
C LEU A 684 -6.47 3.52 -75.32
N VAL A 685 -5.56 4.37 -74.85
CA VAL A 685 -5.03 5.50 -75.63
C VAL A 685 -4.21 5.02 -76.84
N ASN A 686 -3.32 4.05 -76.65
CA ASN A 686 -2.52 3.46 -77.74
C ASN A 686 -3.42 2.84 -78.83
N ILE A 687 -4.44 2.08 -78.43
CA ILE A 687 -5.43 1.48 -79.34
C ILE A 687 -6.20 2.56 -80.10
N LYS A 688 -6.64 3.64 -79.44
CA LYS A 688 -7.31 4.77 -80.11
C LYS A 688 -6.39 5.45 -81.14
N GLN A 689 -5.11 5.65 -80.82
CA GLN A 689 -4.14 6.20 -81.76
C GLN A 689 -3.94 5.28 -82.97
N HIS A 690 -3.82 3.96 -82.74
CA HIS A 690 -3.69 2.98 -83.81
C HIS A 690 -4.94 2.92 -84.72
N ILE A 691 -6.15 2.97 -84.14
CA ILE A 691 -7.41 3.06 -84.89
C ILE A 691 -7.44 4.32 -85.78
N ASN A 692 -6.98 5.46 -85.28
CA ASN A 692 -6.89 6.70 -86.08
C ASN A 692 -5.88 6.54 -87.24
N SER A 693 -4.70 5.97 -86.98
CA SER A 693 -3.70 5.69 -88.03
C SER A 693 -4.26 4.77 -89.13
N LEU A 694 -4.99 3.72 -88.77
CA LEU A 694 -5.64 2.82 -89.73
C LEU A 694 -6.77 3.50 -90.51
N LYS A 695 -7.45 4.49 -89.89
CA LYS A 695 -8.47 5.29 -90.56
C LYS A 695 -7.84 6.23 -91.59
N ASP A 696 -6.74 6.90 -91.25
CA ASP A 696 -6.00 7.77 -92.17
C ASP A 696 -5.41 6.97 -93.34
N GLU A 697 -4.89 5.77 -93.08
CA GLU A 697 -4.44 4.83 -94.11
C GLU A 697 -5.59 4.42 -95.04
N LYS A 698 -6.75 4.04 -94.47
CA LYS A 698 -7.96 3.71 -95.23
C LYS A 698 -8.42 4.88 -96.11
N ASP A 699 -8.42 6.11 -95.60
CA ASP A 699 -8.86 7.28 -96.36
C ASP A 699 -7.84 7.65 -97.46
N SER A 700 -6.54 7.46 -97.23
CA SER A 700 -5.49 7.52 -98.25
C SER A 700 -5.67 6.45 -99.35
N LEU A 701 -5.92 5.19 -98.97
CA LEU A 701 -6.21 4.11 -99.92
C LEU A 701 -7.49 4.36 -100.73
N ASN A 702 -8.54 4.93 -100.11
CA ASN A 702 -9.76 5.34 -100.82
C ASN A 702 -9.48 6.45 -101.84
N LYS A 703 -8.63 7.43 -101.50
CA LYS A 703 -8.19 8.48 -102.43
C LYS A 703 -7.42 7.88 -103.61
N ASN A 704 -6.45 7.01 -103.33
CA ASN A 704 -5.66 6.31 -104.36
C ASN A 704 -6.56 5.46 -105.28
N LEU A 705 -7.58 4.79 -104.74
CA LEU A 705 -8.57 4.03 -105.51
C LEU A 705 -9.43 4.94 -106.40
N PHE A 706 -9.79 6.14 -105.92
CA PHE A 706 -10.53 7.12 -106.72
C PHE A 706 -9.67 7.66 -107.88
N GLU A 707 -8.43 8.05 -107.59
CA GLU A 707 -7.47 8.49 -108.60
C GLU A 707 -7.22 7.40 -109.64
N LEU A 708 -7.06 6.14 -109.21
CA LEU A 708 -6.88 4.99 -110.10
C LEU A 708 -8.11 4.80 -111.01
N LYS A 709 -9.33 4.86 -110.47
CA LYS A 709 -10.58 4.80 -111.26
C LYS A 709 -10.70 5.94 -112.27
N ASP A 710 -10.23 7.14 -111.95
CA ASP A 710 -10.21 8.25 -112.90
C ASP A 710 -9.13 8.08 -113.98
N THR A 711 -7.96 7.50 -113.66
CA THR A 711 -6.99 7.10 -114.69
C THR A 711 -7.53 5.97 -115.57
N GLU A 712 -8.26 5.01 -115.02
CA GLU A 712 -8.94 3.94 -115.76
C GLU A 712 -9.98 4.51 -116.75
N LYS A 713 -10.81 5.47 -116.31
CA LYS A 713 -11.75 6.18 -117.21
C LYS A 713 -11.02 6.90 -118.35
N ARG A 714 -9.93 7.62 -118.06
CA ARG A 714 -9.12 8.32 -119.07
C ARG A 714 -8.50 7.33 -120.06
N LEU A 715 -7.94 6.22 -119.59
CA LEU A 715 -7.40 5.16 -120.43
C LEU A 715 -8.50 4.52 -121.30
N ASN A 716 -9.69 4.29 -120.75
CA ASN A 716 -10.84 3.79 -121.51
C ASN A 716 -11.29 4.78 -122.60
N MET A 717 -11.29 6.09 -122.34
CA MET A 717 -11.54 7.11 -123.37
C MET A 717 -10.47 7.06 -124.48
N ILE A 718 -9.18 7.03 -124.12
CA ILE A 718 -8.06 6.91 -125.07
C ILE A 718 -8.21 5.62 -125.92
N VAL A 719 -8.60 4.50 -125.31
CA VAL A 719 -8.85 3.23 -126.02
C VAL A 719 -10.04 3.34 -126.97
N GLN A 720 -11.10 4.09 -126.62
CA GLN A 720 -12.22 4.36 -127.54
C GLN A 720 -11.80 5.26 -128.71
N GLU A 721 -11.03 6.32 -128.46
CA GLU A 721 -10.47 7.19 -129.51
C GLU A 721 -9.54 6.42 -130.44
N LEU A 722 -8.63 5.59 -129.91
CA LEU A 722 -7.76 4.72 -130.70
C LEU A 722 -8.56 3.69 -131.53
N LYS A 723 -9.64 3.12 -130.99
CA LYS A 723 -10.55 2.25 -131.75
C LYS A 723 -11.20 2.98 -132.92
N LYS A 724 -11.74 4.19 -132.66
CA LYS A 724 -12.35 5.05 -133.69
C LYS A 724 -11.35 5.46 -134.77
N ASN A 725 -10.13 5.87 -134.38
CA ASN A 725 -9.06 6.23 -135.31
C ASN A 725 -8.63 5.02 -136.16
N ARG A 726 -8.52 3.83 -135.56
CA ARG A 726 -8.24 2.57 -136.28
C ARG A 726 -9.37 2.23 -137.26
N GLU A 727 -10.62 2.48 -136.91
CA GLU A 727 -11.77 2.28 -137.80
C GLU A 727 -11.78 3.27 -138.96
N GLY A 728 -11.53 4.56 -138.70
CA GLY A 728 -11.37 5.58 -139.75
C GLY A 728 -10.20 5.28 -140.71
N LEU A 729 -9.03 4.89 -140.19
CA LEU A 729 -7.89 4.45 -141.01
C LEU A 729 -8.20 3.18 -141.81
N LYS A 730 -9.01 2.27 -141.26
CA LYS A 730 -9.46 1.08 -142.00
C LYS A 730 -10.42 1.46 -143.13
N GLU A 731 -11.35 2.39 -142.88
CA GLU A 731 -12.25 2.92 -143.91
C GLU A 731 -11.46 3.62 -145.02
N GLU A 732 -10.54 4.53 -144.66
CA GLU A 732 -9.63 5.19 -145.61
C GLU A 732 -8.82 4.18 -146.43
N ASN A 733 -8.25 3.15 -145.79
CA ASN A 733 -7.55 2.09 -146.51
C ASN A 733 -8.49 1.32 -147.47
N THR A 734 -9.74 1.01 -147.08
CA THR A 734 -10.69 0.39 -148.03
C THR A 734 -11.15 1.33 -149.15
N GLU A 735 -11.15 2.65 -148.92
CA GLU A 735 -11.41 3.64 -149.96
C GLU A 735 -10.21 3.76 -150.92
N LEU A 736 -8.99 3.74 -150.40
CA LEU A 736 -7.76 3.66 -151.18
C LEU A 736 -7.68 2.37 -151.99
N GLU A 737 -8.02 1.21 -151.42
CA GLU A 737 -8.14 -0.06 -152.14
C GLU A 737 -9.21 -0.02 -153.24
N ARG A 738 -10.37 0.61 -153.00
CA ARG A 738 -11.38 0.87 -154.04
C ARG A 738 -10.87 1.81 -155.13
N LYS A 739 -10.19 2.91 -154.78
CA LYS A 739 -9.60 3.86 -155.73
C LYS A 739 -8.51 3.19 -156.56
N LEU A 740 -7.64 2.38 -155.94
CA LEU A 740 -6.60 1.61 -156.60
C LEU A 740 -7.22 0.57 -157.55
N SER A 741 -8.24 -0.17 -157.11
CA SER A 741 -8.98 -1.12 -157.95
C SER A 741 -9.68 -0.43 -159.13
N SER A 742 -10.29 0.74 -158.90
CA SER A 742 -10.91 1.56 -159.95
C SER A 742 -9.87 2.08 -160.95
N MET A 743 -8.72 2.58 -160.47
CA MET A 743 -7.61 2.98 -161.32
C MET A 743 -7.06 1.79 -162.11
N PHE A 744 -6.86 0.63 -161.48
CA PHE A 744 -6.39 -0.60 -162.14
C PHE A 744 -7.37 -1.09 -163.21
N ASN A 745 -8.68 -1.05 -162.94
CA ASN A 745 -9.72 -1.35 -163.92
C ASN A 745 -9.72 -0.33 -165.08
N SER A 746 -9.57 0.97 -164.80
CA SER A 746 -9.49 2.01 -165.83
C SER A 746 -8.23 1.88 -166.68
N PHE A 747 -7.11 1.47 -166.06
CA PHE A 747 -5.83 1.22 -166.73
C PHE A 747 -5.92 -0.03 -167.59
N SER A 748 -6.48 -1.12 -167.06
CA SER A 748 -6.72 -2.37 -167.80
C SER A 748 -7.66 -2.13 -168.98
N LYS A 749 -8.73 -1.34 -168.81
CA LYS A 749 -9.62 -0.95 -169.91
C LYS A 749 -8.89 -0.12 -170.96
N ARG A 750 -8.16 0.92 -170.57
CA ARG A 750 -7.34 1.72 -171.50
C ARG A 750 -6.27 0.88 -172.21
N HIS A 751 -5.68 -0.10 -171.52
CA HIS A 751 -4.70 -1.00 -172.10
C HIS A 751 -5.36 -1.92 -173.14
N SER A 752 -6.55 -2.47 -172.84
CA SER A 752 -7.35 -3.22 -173.81
C SER A 752 -7.75 -2.36 -175.02
N GLU A 753 -8.23 -1.13 -174.80
CA GLU A 753 -8.56 -0.17 -175.87
C GLU A 753 -7.34 0.21 -176.72
N LEU A 754 -6.16 0.32 -176.10
CA LEU A 754 -4.89 0.55 -176.78
C LEU A 754 -4.44 -0.68 -177.58
N GLU A 755 -4.66 -1.89 -177.06
CA GLU A 755 -4.29 -3.14 -177.72
C GLU A 755 -5.25 -3.45 -178.88
N GLU A 756 -6.55 -3.17 -178.74
CA GLU A 756 -7.52 -3.18 -179.84
C GLU A 756 -7.15 -2.14 -180.92
N ARG A 757 -6.79 -0.91 -180.53
CA ARG A 757 -6.27 0.09 -181.48
C ARG A 757 -4.99 -0.36 -182.16
N ARG A 758 -4.06 -0.97 -181.42
CA ARG A 758 -2.82 -1.52 -181.96
C ARG A 758 -3.13 -2.60 -183.00
N ALA A 759 -4.00 -3.56 -182.66
CA ALA A 759 -4.43 -4.63 -183.57
C ALA A 759 -5.13 -4.07 -184.82
N SER A 760 -6.02 -3.08 -184.67
CA SER A 760 -6.70 -2.41 -185.78
C SER A 760 -5.74 -1.62 -186.68
N ILE A 761 -4.71 -0.98 -186.11
CA ILE A 761 -3.64 -0.33 -186.88
C ILE A 761 -2.80 -1.39 -187.60
N GLU A 762 -2.48 -2.50 -186.95
CA GLU A 762 -1.70 -3.61 -187.53
C GLU A 762 -2.47 -4.31 -188.67
N GLU A 763 -3.78 -4.43 -188.56
CA GLU A 763 -4.70 -4.86 -189.64
C GLU A 763 -4.77 -3.83 -190.78
N ASN A 764 -4.95 -2.54 -190.47
CA ASN A 764 -4.93 -1.48 -191.49
C ASN A 764 -3.60 -1.42 -192.24
N ILE A 765 -2.45 -1.66 -191.56
CA ILE A 765 -1.14 -1.75 -192.20
C ILE A 765 -1.08 -2.96 -193.15
N LYS A 766 -1.56 -4.14 -192.74
CA LYS A 766 -1.65 -5.32 -193.62
C LYS A 766 -2.54 -5.05 -194.83
N LEU A 767 -3.68 -4.39 -194.63
CA LEU A 767 -4.63 -4.07 -195.68
C LEU A 767 -4.03 -3.04 -196.66
N LYS A 768 -3.36 -2.00 -196.16
CA LYS A 768 -2.61 -1.04 -197.00
C LYS A 768 -1.40 -1.66 -197.71
N GLN A 769 -0.73 -2.64 -197.11
CA GLN A 769 0.30 -3.44 -197.80
C GLN A 769 -0.30 -4.31 -198.93
N SER A 770 -1.52 -4.82 -198.75
CA SER A 770 -2.24 -5.55 -199.80
C SER A 770 -2.68 -4.63 -200.94
N GLU A 771 -3.28 -3.47 -200.63
CA GLU A 771 -3.61 -2.44 -201.63
C GLU A 771 -2.36 -1.97 -202.38
N LEU A 772 -1.24 -1.76 -201.67
CA LEU A 772 0.03 -1.35 -202.28
C LEU A 772 0.50 -2.39 -203.32
N ARG A 773 0.54 -3.68 -202.94
CA ARG A 773 0.86 -4.77 -203.89
C ARG A 773 -0.08 -4.80 -205.09
N GLU A 774 -1.37 -4.60 -204.88
CA GLU A 774 -2.35 -4.55 -205.98
C GLU A 774 -2.12 -3.35 -206.90
N THR A 775 -1.67 -2.20 -206.37
CA THR A 775 -1.25 -1.05 -207.19
C THR A 775 0.10 -1.24 -207.87
N GLU A 776 1.04 -1.96 -207.26
CA GLU A 776 2.31 -2.36 -207.88
C GLU A 776 2.03 -3.30 -209.07
N GLU A 777 1.19 -4.31 -208.89
CA GLU A 777 0.76 -5.22 -209.96
C GLU A 777 0.01 -4.50 -211.09
N LYS A 778 -0.86 -3.53 -210.77
CA LYS A 778 -1.51 -2.67 -211.78
C LYS A 778 -0.51 -1.78 -212.51
N SER A 779 0.50 -1.25 -211.81
CA SER A 779 1.58 -0.44 -212.40
C SER A 779 2.48 -1.27 -213.32
N GLU A 780 2.80 -2.50 -212.93
CA GLU A 780 3.60 -3.43 -213.75
C GLU A 780 2.83 -3.88 -215.00
N ASN A 781 1.55 -4.23 -214.86
CA ASN A 781 0.68 -4.49 -216.00
C ASN A 781 0.53 -3.27 -216.93
N ALA A 782 0.42 -2.06 -216.37
CA ALA A 782 0.39 -0.82 -217.15
C ALA A 782 1.72 -0.57 -217.88
N ASN A 783 2.87 -0.86 -217.26
CA ASN A 783 4.19 -0.80 -217.91
C ASN A 783 4.33 -1.84 -219.04
N ILE A 784 3.81 -3.06 -218.87
CA ILE A 784 3.77 -4.08 -219.93
C ILE A 784 2.91 -3.59 -221.10
N ALA A 785 1.74 -3.00 -220.82
CA ALA A 785 0.88 -2.40 -221.84
C ALA A 785 1.55 -1.20 -222.54
N LEU A 786 2.20 -0.30 -221.79
CA LEU A 786 2.94 0.85 -222.31
C LEU A 786 4.09 0.42 -223.23
N ASN A 787 4.83 -0.64 -222.87
CA ASN A 787 5.92 -1.17 -223.69
C ASN A 787 5.40 -1.81 -224.99
N ARG A 788 4.24 -2.49 -224.98
CA ARG A 788 3.56 -2.94 -226.21
C ARG A 788 3.17 -1.75 -227.09
N LEU A 789 2.50 -0.76 -226.51
CA LEU A 789 2.04 0.45 -227.20
C LEU A 789 3.21 1.25 -227.79
N LYS A 790 4.36 1.30 -227.11
CA LYS A 790 5.62 1.88 -227.59
C LYS A 790 6.20 1.12 -228.78
N THR A 791 6.07 -0.22 -228.78
CA THR A 791 6.48 -1.08 -229.91
C THR A 791 5.55 -0.87 -231.11
N ASP A 792 4.24 -0.74 -230.89
CA ASP A 792 3.26 -0.47 -231.94
C ASP A 792 3.44 0.93 -232.56
N ILE A 793 3.73 1.95 -231.74
CA ILE A 793 4.11 3.30 -232.23
C ILE A 793 5.36 3.20 -233.11
N GLN A 794 6.38 2.44 -232.71
CA GLN A 794 7.62 2.30 -233.47
C GLN A 794 7.40 1.55 -234.81
N ASN A 795 6.46 0.60 -234.86
CA ASN A 795 6.02 -0.03 -236.11
C ASN A 795 5.23 0.92 -237.02
N LEU A 796 4.34 1.74 -236.45
CA LEU A 796 3.60 2.77 -237.19
C LEU A 796 4.51 3.88 -237.74
N GLU A 797 5.55 4.27 -236.99
CA GLU A 797 6.56 5.23 -237.44
C GLU A 797 7.37 4.69 -238.62
N ASN A 798 7.68 3.38 -238.63
CA ASN A 798 8.31 2.72 -239.77
C ASN A 798 7.38 2.68 -241.00
N GLN A 799 6.11 2.30 -240.85
CA GLN A 799 5.11 2.34 -241.93
C GLN A 799 4.91 3.75 -242.51
N LYS A 800 4.90 4.76 -241.65
CA LYS A 800 4.87 6.19 -242.04
C LYS A 800 6.09 6.57 -242.89
N ASN A 801 7.28 6.12 -242.53
CA ASN A 801 8.51 6.39 -243.30
C ASN A 801 8.52 5.67 -244.67
N GLU A 802 7.95 4.47 -244.76
CA GLU A 802 7.73 3.78 -246.04
C GLU A 802 6.72 4.54 -246.93
N LEU A 803 5.61 5.02 -246.34
CA LEU A 803 4.61 5.83 -247.05
C LEU A 803 5.19 7.15 -247.56
N VAL A 804 5.98 7.87 -246.76
CA VAL A 804 6.69 9.09 -247.19
C VAL A 804 7.63 8.79 -248.36
N SER A 805 8.40 7.70 -248.28
CA SER A 805 9.29 7.25 -249.36
C SER A 805 8.55 6.88 -250.66
N SER A 806 7.30 6.41 -250.55
CA SER A 806 6.44 6.11 -251.72
C SER A 806 5.88 7.38 -252.37
N LEU A 807 5.52 8.40 -251.57
CA LEU A 807 5.02 9.69 -252.04
C LEU A 807 6.09 10.48 -252.80
N GLU A 808 7.33 10.48 -252.33
CA GLU A 808 8.44 11.15 -253.04
C GLU A 808 8.74 10.52 -254.41
N ARG A 809 8.51 9.21 -254.57
CA ARG A 809 8.62 8.54 -255.89
C ARG A 809 7.47 8.93 -256.83
N LEU A 810 6.23 8.95 -256.33
CA LEU A 810 5.07 9.36 -257.12
C LEU A 810 5.18 10.81 -257.62
N LYS A 811 5.64 11.72 -256.76
CA LYS A 811 5.82 13.13 -257.10
C LYS A 811 6.92 13.39 -258.13
N LYS A 812 7.88 12.45 -258.27
CA LYS A 812 8.91 12.50 -259.31
C LYS A 812 8.39 12.04 -260.68
N ILE A 813 7.45 11.09 -260.70
CA ILE A 813 6.79 10.60 -261.93
C ILE A 813 5.80 11.65 -262.46
N GLU A 814 5.11 12.38 -261.59
CA GLU A 814 4.19 13.47 -261.97
C GLU A 814 4.92 14.59 -262.75
N ASN A 815 6.18 14.89 -262.39
CA ASN A 815 7.02 15.86 -263.10
C ASN A 815 7.46 15.42 -264.52
N GLU A 816 7.37 14.14 -264.87
CA GLU A 816 7.80 13.62 -266.19
C GLU A 816 6.64 13.44 -267.18
N ALA A 817 5.38 13.59 -266.73
CA ALA A 817 4.19 13.31 -267.55
C ALA A 817 3.60 14.53 -268.28
N HIS A 818 3.96 15.76 -267.91
CA HIS A 818 3.34 16.99 -268.45
C HIS A 818 4.13 17.72 -269.56
N GLU A 819 5.22 17.14 -270.08
CA GLU A 819 5.92 17.66 -271.28
C GLU A 819 5.35 17.14 -272.61
N SER A 820 4.17 16.50 -272.64
CA SER A 820 3.57 15.97 -273.89
C SER A 820 2.09 16.31 -274.07
N ASN A 821 1.77 16.97 -275.20
CA ASN A 821 0.45 17.35 -275.73
C ASN A 821 -0.38 18.40 -274.97
N THR A 822 -0.08 19.68 -275.23
CA THR A 822 -0.82 20.55 -276.19
C THR A 822 0.09 21.76 -276.53
N GLU A 823 0.18 22.37 -277.73
CA GLU A 823 -0.80 22.62 -278.82
C GLU A 823 -1.74 21.45 -279.17
N PHE A 824 -3.06 21.66 -279.28
CA PHE A 824 -3.82 22.93 -279.27
C PHE A 824 -3.95 23.64 -277.91
#